data_AF-A0A929ZDX1-F1
#
_entry.id   AF-A0A929ZDX1-F1
#
_cell.length_a   1.000
_cell.length_b   1.000
_cell.length_c   1.000
_cell.angle_alpha   90.00
_cell.angle_beta   90.00
_cell.angle_gamma   90.00
#
_symmetry.space_group_name_H-M   'P 1'
#
loop_
_entity.id
_entity.type
_entity.pdbx_description
1 polymer ?
#
loop_
_entity_poly.entity_id
_entity_poly.type
_entity_poly.pdbx_seq_one_letter_code
_entity_poly.pdbx_strand_id
1 'polypeptide(L)'
;MNLLNQMKRKAITLFSVMAAFILALVIPMGIKLLPVEASITNLDTLEVGDTFSGTLGTSNTNTSTGVTNFTIDYIDGLLGSASGQIINQLSVQCLEPGYIGLTYKTAYESGSKTYYPYNATVTDIQPDGRVTIQIDVPRYINPYTGLEATGWSAGLGTVPYQRCGATWVIQTAPRNITVNVTLDKSNGNPAMTQGNAACYAQDLSGAVYGVYSDAALTNEVGRITTDANGHGELNGITVQRNAVLYTKELVAPRGFGLDAQVYSHMFTVNGETYNIQSTDQPLNDPLRITLNKVSADGTVVTNPASLEGAEFTVRYYAGQYTMDTLPATHTRAWVIKTALIGGRYVTTLDDSLKVEGDPFYLDGGIPTLPLGTITVEETKAPAGYTLQNKTLSAGGQEVANGIALFNITEDNQHVAAVVGGNEYTVVEGVVRGGLEIQKKDADTGANVGAATFEIVNKNNYDVVARDENGDVVATAAAGQTLPYTITTDANGYWKSNDAFLPAGDYELVEVTAPAGYYLNTTAKPFEIKDNGATVSLEFADEKIVIDVAKTDGKGNNIAGAKMTLIDKVTGSEIVTFTSTKEKTDISKYVEGGKTYILREDEAPFGFNKFDDIEFTVTGTRQSKQIISAVDQRKVFYVSAIKVDAMDNSKKLKGAELTLFKADGTVAVDKDGNPCVGITDGEGVITWAVEFADDLGGYYVQETAAPEGYRINHDHFQVTLSEDYDFAVNNAVKVVVNDMALPSVKTGDTFNAVGLSMMFVGGLAVAVFLFLKKRELVK
;
A
#
# COMPACT_ATOMS: atom_id res chain seq x y z
N MET A 1 -82.67 35.20 -27.24
CA MET A 1 -81.65 35.92 -28.03
C MET A 1 -80.26 35.86 -27.40
N ASN A 2 -80.10 36.10 -26.09
CA ASN A 2 -78.78 36.08 -25.43
C ASN A 2 -78.02 34.73 -25.43
N LEU A 3 -78.69 33.60 -25.18
CA LEU A 3 -78.02 32.29 -25.12
C LEU A 3 -77.49 31.82 -26.49
N LEU A 4 -78.28 32.09 -27.54
CA LEU A 4 -77.93 31.73 -28.92
C LEU A 4 -76.73 32.57 -29.44
N ASN A 5 -76.66 33.85 -29.05
CA ASN A 5 -75.52 34.71 -29.35
C ASN A 5 -74.27 34.30 -28.56
N GLN A 6 -74.40 33.91 -27.29
CA GLN A 6 -73.27 33.38 -26.51
C GLN A 6 -72.72 32.06 -27.08
N MET A 7 -73.58 31.16 -27.53
CA MET A 7 -73.15 29.91 -28.17
C MET A 7 -72.45 30.15 -29.52
N LYS A 8 -72.92 31.12 -30.32
CA LYS A 8 -72.26 31.52 -31.58
C LYS A 8 -70.89 32.15 -31.35
N ARG A 9 -70.75 33.02 -30.33
CA ARG A 9 -69.45 33.62 -29.92
C ARG A 9 -68.42 32.54 -29.57
N LYS A 10 -68.82 31.53 -28.79
CA LYS A 10 -67.96 30.38 -28.44
C LYS A 10 -67.56 29.52 -29.64
N ALA A 11 -68.44 29.36 -30.63
CA ALA A 11 -68.14 28.60 -31.84
C ALA A 11 -67.14 29.32 -32.77
N ILE A 12 -67.24 30.65 -32.90
CA ILE A 12 -66.33 31.45 -33.75
C ILE A 12 -64.93 31.53 -33.13
N THR A 13 -64.82 31.70 -31.82
CA THR A 13 -63.53 31.69 -31.11
C THR A 13 -62.84 30.33 -31.25
N LEU A 14 -63.56 29.21 -31.12
CA LEU A 14 -63.01 27.86 -31.31
C LEU A 14 -62.46 27.63 -32.74
N PHE A 15 -63.10 28.20 -33.77
CA PHE A 15 -62.65 28.07 -35.15
C PHE A 15 -61.49 29.03 -35.51
N SER A 16 -61.43 30.23 -34.91
CA SER A 16 -60.32 31.18 -35.15
C SER A 16 -58.99 30.69 -34.56
N VAL A 17 -59.03 29.98 -33.43
CA VAL A 17 -57.85 29.40 -32.78
C VAL A 17 -57.32 28.17 -33.55
N MET A 18 -58.18 27.43 -34.26
CA MET A 18 -57.75 26.35 -35.16
C MET A 18 -57.21 26.85 -36.52
N ALA A 19 -57.64 28.02 -37.00
CA ALA A 19 -57.25 28.54 -38.32
C ALA A 19 -55.81 29.12 -38.35
N ALA A 20 -55.21 29.39 -37.18
CA ALA A 20 -53.83 29.87 -37.10
C ALA A 20 -52.78 28.74 -37.25
N PHE A 21 -53.18 27.46 -37.25
CA PHE A 21 -52.24 26.33 -37.30
C PHE A 21 -52.21 25.53 -38.61
N ILE A 22 -53.12 25.76 -39.56
CA ILE A 22 -53.11 25.03 -40.84
C ILE A 22 -53.55 25.97 -41.98
N LEU A 23 -52.58 26.51 -42.71
CA LEU A 23 -52.81 27.09 -44.04
C LEU A 23 -52.02 26.31 -45.08
N ALA A 24 -52.51 25.13 -45.47
CA ALA A 24 -52.29 24.51 -46.77
C ALA A 24 -53.04 23.18 -46.86
N LEU A 25 -54.22 23.17 -47.50
CA LEU A 25 -54.82 22.10 -48.31
C LEU A 25 -56.36 22.09 -48.24
N VAL A 26 -56.96 22.66 -49.28
CA VAL A 26 -58.17 22.25 -50.02
C VAL A 26 -59.50 22.01 -49.26
N ILE A 27 -60.47 22.85 -49.65
CA ILE A 27 -61.91 22.66 -49.92
C ILE A 27 -62.74 23.77 -49.24
N PRO A 28 -63.40 24.68 -49.98
CA PRO A 28 -64.26 25.69 -49.40
C PRO A 28 -65.62 25.08 -49.05
N MET A 29 -65.79 24.65 -47.80
CA MET A 29 -67.13 24.41 -47.25
C MET A 29 -67.72 25.77 -46.89
N GLY A 30 -68.65 26.25 -47.72
CA GLY A 30 -69.34 27.54 -47.54
C GLY A 30 -70.27 27.53 -46.33
N ILE A 31 -69.71 27.70 -45.14
CA ILE A 31 -70.47 28.05 -43.94
C ILE A 31 -70.61 29.57 -43.92
N LYS A 32 -71.80 30.09 -44.26
CA LYS A 32 -72.15 31.49 -44.00
C LYS A 32 -72.30 31.68 -42.49
N LEU A 33 -71.25 32.19 -41.85
CA LEU A 33 -71.34 32.76 -40.50
C LEU A 33 -72.26 33.98 -40.58
N LEU A 34 -73.41 33.92 -39.93
CA LEU A 34 -74.25 35.10 -39.71
C LEU A 34 -73.54 36.02 -38.71
N PRO A 35 -73.44 37.34 -38.97
CA PRO A 35 -72.78 38.27 -38.05
C PRO A 35 -73.44 38.21 -36.67
N VAL A 36 -72.61 38.21 -35.63
CA VAL A 36 -73.08 38.30 -34.24
C VAL A 36 -73.24 39.78 -33.93
N GLU A 37 -74.47 40.21 -33.65
CA GLU A 37 -74.70 41.57 -33.16
C GLU A 37 -74.03 41.76 -31.79
N ALA A 38 -73.26 42.85 -31.67
CA ALA A 38 -72.59 43.25 -30.44
C ALA A 38 -73.59 43.50 -29.30
N SER A 39 -73.15 43.40 -28.05
CA SER A 39 -73.91 43.94 -26.92
C SER A 39 -74.02 45.46 -27.11
N ILE A 40 -75.22 45.97 -27.41
CA ILE A 40 -75.51 47.38 -27.71
C ILE A 40 -75.27 48.38 -26.57
N THR A 41 -74.56 48.00 -25.51
CA THR A 41 -74.50 48.75 -24.25
C THR A 41 -73.11 49.07 -23.72
N ASN A 42 -72.03 48.40 -24.15
CA ASN A 42 -70.69 48.64 -23.61
C ASN A 42 -69.56 48.40 -24.64
N LEU A 43 -68.64 49.35 -24.78
CA LEU A 43 -67.48 49.25 -25.66
C LEU A 43 -66.37 48.35 -25.09
N ASP A 44 -66.30 48.23 -23.77
CA ASP A 44 -65.30 47.41 -23.06
C ASP A 44 -65.56 45.90 -23.22
N THR A 45 -66.68 45.50 -23.85
CA THR A 45 -67.03 44.10 -24.12
C THR A 45 -66.96 43.71 -25.59
N LEU A 46 -66.53 44.62 -26.47
CA LEU A 46 -66.34 44.31 -27.90
C LEU A 46 -65.31 43.19 -28.09
N GLU A 47 -65.57 42.30 -29.06
CA GLU A 47 -64.67 41.25 -29.56
C GLU A 47 -64.41 41.42 -31.06
N VAL A 48 -63.29 40.90 -31.57
CA VAL A 48 -63.01 40.92 -33.02
C VAL A 48 -64.13 40.18 -33.77
N GLY A 49 -64.69 40.82 -34.79
CA GLY A 49 -65.83 40.33 -35.57
C GLY A 49 -67.20 40.79 -35.07
N ASP A 50 -67.28 41.47 -33.92
CA ASP A 50 -68.54 42.11 -33.48
C ASP A 50 -68.97 43.19 -34.48
N THR A 51 -70.26 43.20 -34.83
CA THR A 51 -70.87 44.22 -35.69
C THR A 51 -71.94 45.02 -34.96
N PHE A 52 -72.01 46.33 -35.21
CA PHE A 52 -73.06 47.23 -34.70
C PHE A 52 -73.32 48.36 -35.69
N SER A 53 -74.38 49.14 -35.49
CA SER A 53 -74.77 50.24 -36.38
C SER A 53 -75.20 51.49 -35.61
N GLY A 54 -75.32 52.60 -36.32
CA GLY A 54 -75.79 53.89 -35.80
C GLY A 54 -75.93 54.90 -36.92
N THR A 55 -75.92 56.18 -36.57
CA THR A 55 -76.12 57.32 -37.46
C THR A 55 -75.00 58.33 -37.26
N LEU A 56 -74.36 58.73 -38.35
CA LEU A 56 -73.42 59.83 -38.41
C LEU A 56 -74.12 61.08 -38.89
N GLY A 57 -73.88 62.21 -38.25
CA GLY A 57 -74.32 63.52 -38.71
C GLY A 57 -73.16 64.38 -39.18
N THR A 58 -73.42 65.18 -40.22
CA THR A 58 -72.48 66.19 -40.71
C THR A 58 -73.21 67.48 -41.08
N SER A 59 -72.62 68.63 -40.73
CA SER A 59 -73.00 69.97 -41.19
C SER A 59 -72.17 70.46 -42.38
N ASN A 60 -71.11 69.72 -42.77
CA ASN A 60 -70.17 70.12 -43.81
C ASN A 60 -70.54 69.51 -45.19
N THR A 61 -71.82 69.52 -45.52
CA THR A 61 -72.28 69.00 -46.81
C THR A 61 -72.01 70.01 -47.91
N ASN A 62 -71.18 69.64 -48.89
CA ASN A 62 -70.92 70.43 -50.08
C ASN A 62 -71.53 69.75 -51.31
N THR A 63 -72.39 70.48 -52.03
CA THR A 63 -73.11 70.00 -53.22
C THR A 63 -72.25 69.94 -54.48
N SER A 64 -70.92 70.11 -54.38
CA SER A 64 -69.99 69.97 -55.51
C SER A 64 -69.52 68.54 -55.70
N THR A 65 -69.53 68.06 -56.95
CA THR A 65 -68.86 66.81 -57.32
C THR A 65 -67.34 66.96 -57.13
N GLY A 66 -66.73 66.07 -56.33
CA GLY A 66 -65.28 66.05 -56.10
C GLY A 66 -64.86 66.11 -54.62
N VAL A 67 -65.78 66.33 -53.69
CA VAL A 67 -65.51 66.15 -52.27
C VAL A 67 -65.41 64.65 -51.98
N THR A 68 -64.30 64.21 -51.40
CA THR A 68 -64.04 62.79 -51.11
C THR A 68 -64.08 62.45 -49.64
N ASN A 69 -64.13 63.44 -48.73
CA ASN A 69 -64.20 63.25 -47.29
C ASN A 69 -65.25 64.20 -46.69
N PHE A 70 -66.00 63.76 -45.68
CA PHE A 70 -66.79 64.68 -44.84
C PHE A 70 -66.51 64.47 -43.35
N THR A 71 -66.44 65.60 -42.63
CA THR A 71 -66.23 65.63 -41.18
C THR A 71 -67.53 65.31 -40.46
N ILE A 72 -67.44 64.47 -39.44
CA ILE A 72 -68.56 64.06 -38.60
C ILE A 72 -68.65 65.01 -37.41
N ASP A 73 -69.83 65.57 -37.17
CA ASP A 73 -70.11 66.48 -36.05
C ASP A 73 -71.30 66.04 -35.20
N TYR A 74 -71.84 64.85 -35.46
CA TYR A 74 -72.81 64.14 -34.63
C TYR A 74 -72.65 62.63 -34.83
N ILE A 75 -72.80 61.84 -33.76
CA ILE A 75 -72.75 60.37 -33.79
C ILE A 75 -73.78 59.87 -32.79
N ASP A 76 -74.58 58.87 -33.16
CA ASP A 76 -75.46 58.13 -32.24
C ASP A 76 -75.06 56.64 -32.12
N GLY A 77 -75.91 55.84 -31.49
CA GLY A 77 -75.65 54.41 -31.29
C GLY A 77 -74.51 54.17 -30.29
N LEU A 78 -73.85 53.02 -30.41
CA LEU A 78 -72.79 52.61 -29.47
C LEU A 78 -71.57 53.56 -29.49
N LEU A 79 -71.31 54.24 -30.60
CA LEU A 79 -70.22 55.22 -30.71
C LEU A 79 -70.63 56.62 -30.25
N GLY A 80 -71.93 56.93 -30.19
CA GLY A 80 -72.41 58.24 -29.76
C GLY A 80 -72.02 58.59 -28.33
N SER A 81 -72.10 57.60 -27.42
CA SER A 81 -71.68 57.74 -26.02
C SER A 81 -70.15 57.80 -25.82
N ALA A 82 -69.37 57.56 -26.88
CA ALA A 82 -67.92 57.44 -26.82
C ALA A 82 -67.20 58.24 -27.90
N SER A 83 -67.86 59.26 -28.45
CA SER A 83 -67.27 60.14 -29.47
C SER A 83 -65.95 60.77 -29.01
N GLY A 84 -65.78 61.02 -27.71
CA GLY A 84 -64.53 61.51 -27.10
C GLY A 84 -63.43 60.46 -26.90
N GLN A 85 -63.70 59.18 -27.14
CA GLN A 85 -62.72 58.08 -27.08
C GLN A 85 -62.14 57.73 -28.47
N ILE A 86 -62.66 58.32 -29.55
CA ILE A 86 -62.14 58.13 -30.90
C ILE A 86 -60.81 58.89 -31.03
N ILE A 87 -59.74 58.16 -31.32
CA ILE A 87 -58.36 58.65 -31.27
C ILE A 87 -57.94 59.33 -32.58
N ASN A 88 -58.63 59.03 -33.69
CA ASN A 88 -58.33 59.57 -35.01
C ASN A 88 -59.39 60.58 -35.50
N GLN A 89 -59.14 61.19 -36.66
CA GLN A 89 -60.01 62.25 -37.19
C GLN A 89 -61.43 61.71 -37.50
N LEU A 90 -62.44 62.35 -36.90
CA LEU A 90 -63.87 62.09 -37.13
C LEU A 90 -64.28 62.48 -38.56
N SER A 91 -63.91 61.66 -39.52
CA SER A 91 -64.30 61.81 -40.93
C SER A 91 -64.49 60.43 -41.55
N VAL A 92 -65.29 60.39 -42.61
CA VAL A 92 -65.36 59.22 -43.49
C VAL A 92 -64.94 59.62 -44.90
N GLN A 93 -64.30 58.69 -45.59
CA GLN A 93 -63.87 58.85 -46.97
C GLN A 93 -64.83 58.14 -47.90
N CYS A 94 -65.24 58.82 -48.95
CA CYS A 94 -66.12 58.27 -49.95
C CYS A 94 -65.34 57.41 -50.94
N LEU A 95 -65.78 56.16 -51.05
CA LEU A 95 -65.08 55.08 -51.74
C LEU A 95 -65.51 54.95 -53.20
N GLU A 96 -66.57 55.67 -53.60
CA GLU A 96 -67.14 55.67 -54.94
C GLU A 96 -67.35 57.12 -55.45
N PRO A 97 -67.34 57.38 -56.76
CA PRO A 97 -67.72 58.69 -57.33
C PRO A 97 -69.23 58.97 -57.16
N GLY A 98 -69.63 60.18 -56.74
CA GLY A 98 -71.05 60.54 -56.54
C GLY A 98 -71.26 61.82 -55.72
N TYR A 99 -72.49 62.00 -55.20
CA TYR A 99 -72.87 63.14 -54.35
C TYR A 99 -72.63 62.90 -52.85
N ILE A 100 -72.20 63.96 -52.15
CA ILE A 100 -72.25 64.10 -50.69
C ILE A 100 -73.27 65.20 -50.36
N GLY A 101 -74.26 64.92 -49.50
CA GLY A 101 -75.17 65.94 -48.93
C GLY A 101 -76.65 65.95 -49.33
N LEU A 102 -77.53 66.20 -48.34
CA LEU A 102 -78.99 66.47 -48.40
C LEU A 102 -79.74 66.18 -49.72
N THR A 103 -80.48 65.07 -49.75
CA THR A 103 -81.72 65.02 -50.53
C THR A 103 -82.76 65.93 -49.85
N TYR A 104 -83.29 66.90 -50.59
CA TYR A 104 -84.46 67.75 -50.29
C TYR A 104 -84.29 69.14 -49.63
N LYS A 105 -83.13 69.81 -49.69
CA LYS A 105 -83.04 71.26 -49.35
C LYS A 105 -82.24 72.07 -50.38
N THR A 106 -82.80 73.20 -50.82
CA THR A 106 -82.14 74.20 -51.65
C THR A 106 -81.03 74.92 -50.87
N ALA A 107 -79.95 75.30 -51.57
CA ALA A 107 -78.58 75.54 -51.08
C ALA A 107 -78.31 76.67 -50.03
N TYR A 108 -79.24 77.10 -49.18
CA TYR A 108 -79.01 78.24 -48.25
C TYR A 108 -79.74 78.13 -46.89
N GLU A 109 -79.43 77.11 -46.09
CA GLU A 109 -79.75 77.12 -44.65
C GLU A 109 -78.49 76.82 -43.82
N SER A 110 -77.87 77.86 -43.26
CA SER A 110 -76.76 77.74 -42.33
C SER A 110 -77.22 77.01 -41.06
N GLY A 111 -76.60 75.86 -40.75
CA GLY A 111 -76.77 75.15 -39.46
C GLY A 111 -77.59 73.85 -39.47
N SER A 112 -78.06 73.36 -40.63
CA SER A 112 -78.78 72.06 -40.71
C SER A 112 -77.81 70.87 -40.86
N LYS A 113 -78.00 69.80 -40.05
CA LYS A 113 -77.21 68.56 -40.12
C LYS A 113 -77.88 67.50 -41.02
N THR A 114 -77.07 66.74 -41.75
CA THR A 114 -77.51 65.56 -42.52
C THR A 114 -77.10 64.28 -41.80
N TYR A 115 -77.99 63.30 -41.75
CA TYR A 115 -77.80 62.06 -41.02
C TYR A 115 -77.67 60.86 -41.96
N TYR A 116 -76.62 60.05 -41.76
CA TYR A 116 -76.28 58.88 -42.55
C TYR A 116 -76.22 57.64 -41.65
N PRO A 117 -76.94 56.55 -41.96
CA PRO A 117 -76.75 55.30 -41.25
C PRO A 117 -75.34 54.74 -41.52
N TYR A 118 -74.72 54.12 -40.54
CA TYR A 118 -73.46 53.40 -40.69
C TYR A 118 -73.56 51.99 -40.09
N ASN A 119 -72.79 51.07 -40.65
CA ASN A 119 -72.46 49.78 -40.07
C ASN A 119 -70.99 49.80 -39.63
N ALA A 120 -70.69 49.17 -38.52
CA ALA A 120 -69.36 49.09 -37.95
C ALA A 120 -69.01 47.63 -37.66
N THR A 121 -67.78 47.26 -37.96
CA THR A 121 -67.23 45.92 -37.67
C THR A 121 -65.92 46.08 -36.92
N VAL A 122 -65.78 45.42 -35.77
CA VAL A 122 -64.52 45.40 -35.02
C VAL A 122 -63.53 44.48 -35.73
N THR A 123 -62.37 45.00 -36.10
CA THR A 123 -61.35 44.28 -36.88
C THR A 123 -60.11 43.91 -36.09
N ASP A 124 -59.79 44.65 -35.02
CA ASP A 124 -58.64 44.38 -34.15
C ASP A 124 -58.89 44.93 -32.74
N ILE A 125 -58.35 44.26 -31.72
CA ILE A 125 -58.40 44.68 -30.31
C ILE A 125 -57.03 44.45 -29.69
N GLN A 126 -56.41 45.52 -29.22
CA GLN A 126 -55.11 45.49 -28.55
C GLN A 126 -55.28 45.36 -27.02
N PRO A 127 -54.28 44.78 -26.31
CA PRO A 127 -54.32 44.61 -24.86
C PRO A 127 -54.50 45.92 -24.07
N ASP A 128 -53.97 47.03 -24.60
CA ASP A 128 -54.07 48.37 -24.01
C ASP A 128 -55.46 49.00 -24.13
N GLY A 129 -56.40 48.32 -24.78
CA GLY A 129 -57.78 48.78 -24.97
C GLY A 129 -57.99 49.53 -26.30
N ARG A 130 -57.01 49.60 -27.20
CA ARG A 130 -57.26 50.13 -28.56
C ARG A 130 -58.10 49.15 -29.34
N VAL A 131 -59.23 49.63 -29.86
CA VAL A 131 -60.11 48.85 -30.72
C VAL A 131 -60.15 49.49 -32.09
N THR A 132 -59.78 48.73 -33.12
CA THR A 132 -59.88 49.14 -34.52
C THR A 132 -61.22 48.71 -35.08
N ILE A 133 -61.93 49.65 -35.67
CA ILE A 133 -63.31 49.49 -36.14
C ILE A 133 -63.36 49.94 -37.59
N GLN A 134 -63.85 49.07 -38.46
CA GLN A 134 -64.18 49.43 -39.83
C GLN A 134 -65.59 49.99 -39.90
N ILE A 135 -65.72 51.25 -40.29
CA ILE A 135 -66.98 51.95 -40.53
C ILE A 135 -67.33 51.86 -42.02
N ASP A 136 -68.57 51.46 -42.30
CA ASP A 136 -69.19 51.42 -43.61
C ASP A 136 -70.47 52.25 -43.62
N VAL A 137 -70.48 53.32 -44.40
CA VAL A 137 -71.64 54.18 -44.63
C VAL A 137 -72.20 53.78 -46.00
N PRO A 138 -73.29 52.98 -46.06
CA PRO A 138 -73.90 52.58 -47.32
C PRO A 138 -74.46 53.79 -48.07
N ARG A 139 -74.77 53.59 -49.36
CA ARG A 139 -75.43 54.62 -50.17
C ARG A 139 -76.71 55.08 -49.49
N TYR A 140 -76.95 56.39 -49.49
CA TYR A 140 -78.12 56.95 -48.84
C TYR A 140 -79.40 56.43 -49.53
N ILE A 141 -80.29 55.82 -48.74
CA ILE A 141 -81.59 55.36 -49.20
C ILE A 141 -82.62 56.43 -48.85
N ASN A 142 -83.41 56.83 -49.84
CA ASN A 142 -84.46 57.80 -49.62
C ASN A 142 -85.56 57.20 -48.71
N PRO A 143 -85.84 57.80 -47.55
CA PRO A 143 -86.79 57.23 -46.59
C PRO A 143 -88.25 57.22 -47.10
N TYR A 144 -88.58 58.02 -48.11
CA TYR A 144 -89.93 58.12 -48.67
C TYR A 144 -90.18 57.15 -49.83
N THR A 145 -89.13 56.77 -50.56
CA THR A 145 -89.25 55.94 -51.78
C THR A 145 -88.61 54.56 -51.63
N GLY A 146 -87.75 54.35 -50.64
CA GLY A 146 -87.02 53.09 -50.42
C GLY A 146 -85.98 52.78 -51.50
N LEU A 147 -85.73 53.70 -52.43
CA LEU A 147 -84.73 53.57 -53.49
C LEU A 147 -83.45 54.33 -53.13
N GLU A 148 -82.32 53.93 -53.71
CA GLU A 148 -81.08 54.70 -53.63
C GLU A 148 -81.35 56.15 -54.03
N ALA A 149 -81.03 57.07 -53.14
CA ALA A 149 -81.11 58.48 -53.48
C ALA A 149 -80.09 58.80 -54.56
N THR A 150 -80.44 59.75 -55.40
CA THR A 150 -79.57 60.28 -56.45
C THR A 150 -79.53 61.79 -56.38
N GLY A 151 -78.38 62.37 -56.71
CA GLY A 151 -78.20 63.80 -56.92
C GLY A 151 -77.85 64.08 -58.38
N TRP A 152 -78.16 65.28 -58.87
CA TRP A 152 -77.88 65.68 -60.26
C TRP A 152 -76.62 66.54 -60.35
N SER A 153 -75.64 66.10 -61.15
CA SER A 153 -74.38 66.80 -61.43
C SER A 153 -74.36 67.38 -62.83
N ALA A 154 -73.90 68.64 -62.91
CA ALA A 154 -73.69 69.35 -64.17
C ALA A 154 -72.69 68.65 -65.11
N GLY A 155 -71.81 67.78 -64.59
CA GLY A 155 -70.82 67.03 -65.39
C GLY A 155 -71.12 65.54 -65.60
N LEU A 156 -71.92 64.91 -64.72
CA LEU A 156 -72.13 63.45 -64.69
C LEU A 156 -73.60 63.01 -64.77
N GLY A 157 -74.55 63.94 -64.82
CA GLY A 157 -75.98 63.64 -64.79
C GLY A 157 -76.45 63.16 -63.41
N THR A 158 -77.53 62.36 -63.37
CA THR A 158 -78.09 61.80 -62.14
C THR A 158 -77.20 60.66 -61.64
N VAL A 159 -76.54 60.85 -60.50
CA VAL A 159 -75.62 59.87 -59.89
C VAL A 159 -76.03 59.55 -58.44
N PRO A 160 -75.78 58.33 -57.94
CA PRO A 160 -76.15 57.96 -56.58
C PRO A 160 -75.34 58.72 -55.52
N TYR A 161 -75.85 58.73 -54.29
CA TYR A 161 -75.08 59.13 -53.13
C TYR A 161 -73.95 58.15 -52.86
N GLN A 162 -72.78 58.66 -52.48
CA GLN A 162 -71.59 57.85 -52.33
C GLN A 162 -71.69 56.88 -51.16
N ARG A 163 -71.20 55.65 -51.37
CA ARG A 163 -70.79 54.79 -50.26
C ARG A 163 -69.49 55.34 -49.69
N CYS A 164 -69.44 55.53 -48.39
CA CYS A 164 -68.26 56.04 -47.71
C CYS A 164 -67.85 55.07 -46.60
N GLY A 165 -66.61 55.17 -46.13
CA GLY A 165 -66.10 54.31 -45.07
C GLY A 165 -64.89 54.91 -44.40
N ALA A 166 -64.51 54.33 -43.27
CA ALA A 166 -63.33 54.74 -42.52
C ALA A 166 -62.82 53.59 -41.66
N THR A 167 -61.56 53.67 -41.26
CA THR A 167 -61.04 52.87 -40.16
C THR A 167 -60.91 53.79 -38.96
N TRP A 168 -61.69 53.53 -37.91
CA TRP A 168 -61.66 54.30 -36.67
C TRP A 168 -60.94 53.51 -35.59
N VAL A 169 -60.20 54.21 -34.74
CA VAL A 169 -59.57 53.60 -33.56
C VAL A 169 -60.16 54.28 -32.35
N ILE A 170 -60.70 53.48 -31.43
CA ILE A 170 -61.20 53.98 -30.14
C ILE A 170 -60.31 53.49 -29.00
N GLN A 171 -60.23 54.29 -27.94
CA GLN A 171 -59.60 53.90 -26.68
C GLN A 171 -60.66 53.41 -25.70
N THR A 172 -60.71 52.10 -25.48
CA THR A 172 -61.52 51.49 -24.42
C THR A 172 -60.67 51.24 -23.16
N ALA A 173 -61.28 50.69 -22.11
CA ALA A 173 -60.50 50.15 -20.99
C ALA A 173 -59.56 49.02 -21.48
N PRO A 174 -58.38 48.85 -20.86
CA PRO A 174 -57.48 47.74 -21.13
C PRO A 174 -58.18 46.39 -20.98
N ARG A 175 -57.79 45.42 -21.82
CA ARG A 175 -58.41 44.09 -21.84
C ARG A 175 -57.76 43.22 -20.77
N ASN A 176 -58.20 43.40 -19.54
CA ASN A 176 -57.77 42.59 -18.42
C ASN A 176 -58.45 41.22 -18.44
N ILE A 177 -57.69 40.19 -18.12
CA ILE A 177 -58.15 38.82 -17.90
C ILE A 177 -57.70 38.37 -16.51
N THR A 178 -58.47 37.50 -15.89
CA THR A 178 -58.13 36.83 -14.65
C THR A 178 -57.60 35.43 -14.98
N VAL A 179 -56.44 35.05 -14.46
CA VAL A 179 -55.74 33.80 -14.77
C VAL A 179 -55.23 33.12 -13.51
N ASN A 180 -54.86 31.85 -13.64
CA ASN A 180 -54.37 31.02 -12.54
C ASN A 180 -53.03 30.38 -12.92
N VAL A 181 -52.15 30.24 -11.94
CA VAL A 181 -50.91 29.47 -12.06
C VAL A 181 -50.93 28.39 -11.00
N THR A 182 -50.80 27.13 -11.42
CA THR A 182 -50.64 25.98 -10.52
C THR A 182 -49.25 25.39 -10.68
N LEU A 183 -48.81 24.62 -9.69
CA LEU A 183 -47.49 24.03 -9.61
C LEU A 183 -47.62 22.63 -9.02
N ASP A 184 -47.03 21.63 -9.67
CA ASP A 184 -46.77 20.32 -9.08
C ASP A 184 -45.26 20.08 -9.07
N LYS A 185 -44.73 19.72 -7.90
CA LYS A 185 -43.32 19.34 -7.73
C LYS A 185 -43.15 17.83 -7.73
N SER A 186 -42.05 17.38 -8.33
CA SER A 186 -41.56 16.01 -8.24
C SER A 186 -40.12 15.93 -7.74
N ASN A 187 -39.79 14.81 -7.10
CA ASN A 187 -38.43 14.50 -6.66
C ASN A 187 -37.67 13.81 -7.81
N GLY A 188 -36.56 14.40 -8.24
CA GLY A 188 -35.73 13.88 -9.32
C GLY A 188 -35.01 12.57 -9.01
N ASN A 189 -34.81 12.24 -7.71
CA ASN A 189 -34.18 11.00 -7.26
C ASN A 189 -34.82 10.45 -5.96
N PRO A 190 -36.01 9.84 -6.03
CA PRO A 190 -36.73 9.36 -4.85
C PRO A 190 -35.99 8.30 -4.03
N ALA A 191 -35.14 7.49 -4.66
CA ALA A 191 -34.38 6.44 -3.97
C ALA A 191 -33.35 7.00 -2.99
N MET A 192 -32.87 8.23 -3.20
CA MET A 192 -31.89 8.90 -2.34
C MET A 192 -32.51 9.42 -1.04
N THR A 193 -33.75 9.90 -1.11
CA THR A 193 -34.44 10.53 0.03
C THR A 193 -35.27 9.54 0.83
N GLN A 194 -35.53 8.34 0.29
CA GLN A 194 -36.40 7.33 0.90
C GLN A 194 -35.93 6.97 2.32
N GLY A 195 -36.85 7.04 3.28
CA GLY A 195 -36.57 6.71 4.69
C GLY A 195 -35.80 7.80 5.45
N ASN A 196 -35.52 8.94 4.83
CA ASN A 196 -34.76 10.04 5.44
C ASN A 196 -35.61 11.33 5.58
N ALA A 197 -36.74 11.20 6.27
CA ALA A 197 -37.63 12.34 6.53
C ALA A 197 -37.01 13.40 7.45
N ALA A 198 -35.94 13.06 8.18
CA ALA A 198 -35.22 13.99 9.03
C ALA A 198 -34.46 15.04 8.21
N CYS A 199 -33.83 14.63 7.10
CA CYS A 199 -33.05 15.52 6.24
C CYS A 199 -33.83 16.05 5.03
N TYR A 200 -34.80 15.29 4.51
CA TYR A 200 -35.52 15.64 3.28
C TYR A 200 -37.02 15.81 3.52
N ALA A 201 -37.63 16.85 2.95
CA ALA A 201 -39.08 17.02 2.87
C ALA A 201 -39.67 15.99 1.90
N GLN A 202 -40.22 14.89 2.41
CA GLN A 202 -40.67 13.75 1.59
C GLN A 202 -41.86 14.08 0.69
N ASP A 203 -42.69 15.03 1.12
CA ASP A 203 -43.86 15.51 0.42
C ASP A 203 -43.59 16.74 -0.46
N LEU A 204 -42.33 17.20 -0.51
CA LEU A 204 -41.90 18.40 -1.23
C LEU A 204 -42.65 19.68 -0.81
N SER A 205 -43.20 19.69 0.42
CA SER A 205 -43.86 20.86 0.98
C SER A 205 -42.88 21.98 1.32
N GLY A 206 -43.37 23.22 1.27
CA GLY A 206 -42.61 24.40 1.69
C GLY A 206 -41.72 25.03 0.62
N ALA A 207 -41.72 24.53 -0.62
CA ALA A 207 -41.12 25.27 -1.73
C ALA A 207 -41.87 26.58 -1.95
N VAL A 208 -41.17 27.65 -2.32
CA VAL A 208 -41.76 28.97 -2.58
C VAL A 208 -41.35 29.45 -3.95
N TYR A 209 -42.33 29.76 -4.80
CA TYR A 209 -42.13 30.33 -6.12
C TYR A 209 -42.65 31.76 -6.16
N GLY A 210 -41.86 32.67 -6.73
CA GLY A 210 -42.32 34.00 -7.10
C GLY A 210 -42.91 33.97 -8.50
N VAL A 211 -44.07 34.61 -8.68
CA VAL A 211 -44.69 34.84 -9.99
C VAL A 211 -44.52 36.33 -10.33
N TYR A 212 -44.03 36.63 -11.52
CA TYR A 212 -43.63 37.95 -11.96
C TYR A 212 -44.30 38.32 -13.28
N SER A 213 -44.56 39.62 -13.46
CA SER A 213 -45.13 40.17 -14.69
C SER A 213 -44.10 40.56 -15.74
N ASP A 214 -42.80 40.45 -15.42
CA ASP A 214 -41.69 40.84 -16.28
C ASP A 214 -40.57 39.78 -16.27
N ALA A 215 -39.86 39.68 -17.40
CA ALA A 215 -38.77 38.73 -17.58
C ALA A 215 -37.55 39.01 -16.67
N ALA A 216 -37.40 40.24 -16.16
CA ALA A 216 -36.32 40.61 -15.25
C ALA A 216 -36.59 40.17 -13.81
N LEU A 217 -37.76 39.59 -13.52
CA LEU A 217 -38.18 39.10 -12.20
C LEU A 217 -38.19 40.20 -11.14
N THR A 218 -38.62 41.41 -11.52
CA THR A 218 -38.62 42.59 -10.65
C THR A 218 -40.00 42.97 -10.12
N ASN A 219 -41.06 42.69 -10.87
CA ASN A 219 -42.45 43.01 -10.55
C ASN A 219 -43.22 41.75 -10.15
N GLU A 220 -43.08 41.37 -8.88
CA GLU A 220 -43.75 40.22 -8.27
C GLU A 220 -45.27 40.46 -8.18
N VAL A 221 -46.07 39.54 -8.74
CA VAL A 221 -47.54 39.56 -8.69
C VAL A 221 -48.12 38.61 -7.64
N GLY A 222 -47.29 37.72 -7.10
CA GLY A 222 -47.65 36.86 -5.97
C GLY A 222 -46.67 35.70 -5.78
N ARG A 223 -46.98 34.83 -4.81
CA ARG A 223 -46.19 33.64 -4.49
C ARG A 223 -47.05 32.40 -4.45
N ILE A 224 -46.44 31.28 -4.82
CA ILE A 224 -46.99 29.94 -4.68
C ILE A 224 -46.15 29.21 -3.63
N THR A 225 -46.79 28.57 -2.65
CA THR A 225 -46.13 27.68 -1.70
C THR A 225 -46.69 26.27 -1.86
N THR A 226 -45.82 25.27 -1.94
CA THR A 226 -46.26 23.88 -2.05
C THR A 226 -46.78 23.32 -0.73
N ASP A 227 -47.89 22.59 -0.82
CA ASP A 227 -48.53 21.88 0.28
C ASP A 227 -47.92 20.49 0.52
N ALA A 228 -48.55 19.70 1.39
CA ALA A 228 -48.13 18.32 1.72
C ALA A 228 -48.34 17.29 0.59
N ASN A 229 -48.72 17.73 -0.61
CA ASN A 229 -48.75 16.91 -1.81
C ASN A 229 -47.78 17.43 -2.88
N GLY A 230 -46.94 18.41 -2.55
CA GLY A 230 -46.06 19.09 -3.50
C GLY A 230 -46.82 19.99 -4.47
N HIS A 231 -48.10 20.29 -4.19
CA HIS A 231 -48.96 21.10 -5.04
C HIS A 231 -49.07 22.52 -4.51
N GLY A 232 -49.13 23.52 -5.39
CA GLY A 232 -49.40 24.90 -5.01
C GLY A 232 -50.16 25.64 -6.10
N GLU A 233 -50.93 26.65 -5.71
CA GLU A 233 -51.69 27.47 -6.65
C GLU A 233 -51.69 28.95 -6.28
N LEU A 234 -51.71 29.79 -7.30
CA LEU A 234 -51.98 31.22 -7.21
C LEU A 234 -53.11 31.54 -8.21
N ASN A 235 -54.30 31.71 -7.66
CA ASN A 235 -55.52 31.94 -8.43
C ASN A 235 -55.90 33.42 -8.47
N GLY A 236 -56.61 33.84 -9.52
CA GLY A 236 -57.22 35.17 -9.58
C GLY A 236 -56.27 36.31 -10.00
N ILE A 237 -55.14 36.01 -10.64
CA ILE A 237 -54.16 37.00 -11.07
C ILE A 237 -54.77 37.82 -12.21
N THR A 238 -54.82 39.15 -12.06
CA THR A 238 -55.36 40.03 -13.10
C THR A 238 -54.22 40.58 -13.96
N VAL A 239 -54.21 40.23 -15.24
CA VAL A 239 -53.20 40.66 -16.21
C VAL A 239 -53.87 41.21 -17.48
N GLN A 240 -53.13 41.98 -18.27
CA GLN A 240 -53.59 42.31 -19.62
C GLN A 240 -53.58 41.05 -20.49
N ARG A 241 -54.53 40.94 -21.42
CA ARG A 241 -54.56 39.86 -22.41
C ARG A 241 -53.24 39.81 -23.17
N ASN A 242 -52.72 38.60 -23.41
CA ASN A 242 -51.40 38.32 -24.00
C ASN A 242 -50.20 38.70 -23.12
N ALA A 243 -50.41 39.01 -21.83
CA ALA A 243 -49.30 39.14 -20.90
C ALA A 243 -48.61 37.79 -20.67
N VAL A 244 -47.29 37.84 -20.46
CA VAL A 244 -46.47 36.70 -20.07
C VAL A 244 -46.21 36.79 -18.58
N LEU A 245 -46.51 35.73 -17.83
CA LEU A 245 -46.05 35.59 -16.45
C LEU A 245 -44.81 34.70 -16.42
N TYR A 246 -43.89 35.05 -15.51
CA TYR A 246 -42.65 34.33 -15.26
C TYR A 246 -42.66 33.79 -13.83
N THR A 247 -42.41 32.50 -13.66
CA THR A 247 -42.44 31.84 -12.36
C THR A 247 -41.08 31.22 -12.08
N LYS A 248 -40.50 31.54 -10.92
CA LYS A 248 -39.17 31.07 -10.51
C LYS A 248 -39.19 30.58 -9.07
N GLU A 249 -38.50 29.49 -8.80
CA GLU A 249 -38.29 29.04 -7.43
C GLU A 249 -37.38 29.99 -6.66
N LEU A 250 -37.77 30.31 -5.43
CA LEU A 250 -37.04 31.18 -4.51
C LEU A 250 -36.53 30.41 -3.30
N VAL A 251 -37.25 29.37 -2.88
CA VAL A 251 -36.93 28.50 -1.76
C VAL A 251 -37.28 27.08 -2.18
N ALA A 252 -36.31 26.16 -2.12
CA ALA A 252 -36.55 24.75 -2.35
C ALA A 252 -37.12 24.07 -1.09
N PRO A 253 -37.79 22.91 -1.21
CA PRO A 253 -38.10 22.07 -0.05
C PRO A 253 -36.83 21.70 0.72
N ARG A 254 -36.96 21.47 2.03
CA ARG A 254 -35.82 21.10 2.88
C ARG A 254 -35.05 19.90 2.30
N GLY A 255 -33.74 20.07 2.13
CA GLY A 255 -32.83 19.04 1.60
C GLY A 255 -32.82 18.92 0.07
N PHE A 256 -33.45 19.83 -0.67
CA PHE A 256 -33.47 19.85 -2.13
C PHE A 256 -32.77 21.08 -2.68
N GLY A 257 -32.13 20.94 -3.85
CA GLY A 257 -31.51 22.04 -4.56
C GLY A 257 -32.54 22.89 -5.30
N LEU A 258 -32.28 24.18 -5.42
CA LEU A 258 -33.14 25.13 -6.13
C LEU A 258 -33.25 24.78 -7.61
N ASP A 259 -34.47 24.70 -8.12
CA ASP A 259 -34.75 24.68 -9.55
C ASP A 259 -34.41 26.05 -10.16
N ALA A 260 -33.31 26.08 -10.92
CA ALA A 260 -32.86 27.28 -11.59
C ALA A 260 -33.75 27.69 -12.79
N GLN A 261 -34.67 26.83 -13.24
CA GLN A 261 -35.54 27.09 -14.38
C GLN A 261 -36.54 28.23 -14.08
N VAL A 262 -36.63 29.17 -15.02
CA VAL A 262 -37.70 30.17 -15.04
C VAL A 262 -38.76 29.69 -16.02
N TYR A 263 -39.95 29.40 -15.51
CA TYR A 263 -41.11 29.02 -16.31
C TYR A 263 -41.79 30.29 -16.83
N SER A 264 -42.24 30.28 -18.08
CA SER A 264 -42.96 31.41 -18.65
C SER A 264 -44.15 30.95 -19.47
N HIS A 265 -45.30 31.62 -19.31
CA HIS A 265 -46.50 31.31 -20.09
C HIS A 265 -47.25 32.58 -20.47
N MET A 266 -47.72 32.64 -21.72
CA MET A 266 -48.53 33.74 -22.25
C MET A 266 -50.01 33.41 -22.11
N PHE A 267 -50.76 34.26 -21.42
CA PHE A 267 -52.19 34.03 -21.20
C PHE A 267 -53.05 34.78 -22.21
N THR A 268 -53.99 34.08 -22.83
CA THR A 268 -54.81 34.64 -23.93
C THR A 268 -56.30 34.61 -23.62
N VAL A 269 -56.74 33.78 -22.68
CA VAL A 269 -58.16 33.54 -22.35
C VAL A 269 -58.45 33.85 -20.87
N ASN A 270 -59.61 34.43 -20.59
CA ASN A 270 -60.06 34.68 -19.22
C ASN A 270 -60.41 33.35 -18.51
N GLY A 271 -59.85 33.16 -17.32
CA GLY A 271 -59.95 31.94 -16.52
C GLY A 271 -58.96 30.84 -16.92
N GLU A 272 -57.98 31.14 -17.77
CA GLU A 272 -56.94 30.18 -18.17
C GLU A 272 -56.05 29.80 -16.98
N THR A 273 -55.74 28.51 -16.86
CA THR A 273 -54.83 27.95 -15.85
C THR A 273 -53.60 27.38 -16.53
N TYR A 274 -52.41 27.77 -16.07
CA TYR A 274 -51.15 27.16 -16.49
C TYR A 274 -50.55 26.36 -15.35
N ASN A 275 -50.24 25.08 -15.62
CA ASN A 275 -49.63 24.20 -14.63
C ASN A 275 -48.13 24.04 -14.88
N ILE A 276 -47.33 24.33 -13.85
CA ILE A 276 -45.88 24.18 -13.86
C ILE A 276 -45.54 22.80 -13.33
N GLN A 277 -44.70 22.08 -14.07
CA GLN A 277 -44.11 20.82 -13.61
C GLN A 277 -42.64 21.11 -13.28
N SER A 278 -42.32 21.15 -11.98
CA SER A 278 -40.96 21.41 -11.51
C SER A 278 -40.39 20.19 -10.81
N THR A 279 -39.09 19.97 -10.99
CA THR A 279 -38.40 18.80 -10.43
C THR A 279 -37.16 19.28 -9.70
N ASP A 280 -37.10 18.99 -8.40
CA ASP A 280 -35.90 19.25 -7.63
C ASP A 280 -35.05 18.01 -7.50
N GLN A 281 -33.75 18.22 -7.55
CA GLN A 281 -32.79 17.19 -7.21
C GLN A 281 -32.50 17.26 -5.71
N PRO A 282 -32.53 16.12 -4.99
CA PRO A 282 -32.13 16.09 -3.59
C PRO A 282 -30.66 16.47 -3.47
N LEU A 283 -30.34 17.30 -2.47
CA LEU A 283 -28.96 17.65 -2.15
C LEU A 283 -28.21 16.40 -1.71
N ASN A 284 -26.98 16.27 -2.18
CA ASN A 284 -26.07 15.17 -1.90
C ASN A 284 -24.63 15.66 -2.00
N ASP A 285 -23.70 14.92 -1.40
CA ASP A 285 -22.29 15.19 -1.52
C ASP A 285 -21.62 14.03 -2.29
N PRO A 286 -21.07 14.26 -3.50
CA PRO A 286 -20.31 13.26 -4.26
C PRO A 286 -18.94 12.94 -3.60
N LEU A 287 -18.89 13.06 -2.27
CA LEU A 287 -17.74 13.04 -1.41
C LEU A 287 -16.76 11.94 -1.77
N ARG A 288 -15.53 12.35 -2.10
CA ARG A 288 -14.38 11.46 -2.13
C ARG A 288 -13.74 11.43 -0.75
N ILE A 289 -14.20 10.53 0.12
CA ILE A 289 -13.48 10.23 1.37
C ILE A 289 -12.08 9.78 0.97
N THR A 290 -11.04 10.52 1.35
CA THR A 290 -9.64 10.15 1.05
C THR A 290 -8.94 9.82 2.36
N LEU A 291 -8.80 8.53 2.65
CA LEU A 291 -8.00 8.07 3.79
C LEU A 291 -6.56 7.90 3.33
N ASN A 292 -5.62 8.67 3.88
CA ASN A 292 -4.18 8.49 3.70
C ASN A 292 -3.67 7.50 4.75
N LYS A 293 -3.03 6.41 4.32
CA LYS A 293 -2.44 5.45 5.25
C LYS A 293 -0.94 5.68 5.40
N VAL A 294 -0.46 5.69 6.65
CA VAL A 294 0.97 5.73 6.96
C VAL A 294 1.34 4.56 7.85
N SER A 295 2.49 3.96 7.58
CA SER A 295 3.11 2.97 8.45
C SER A 295 3.79 3.68 9.62
N ALA A 296 3.74 3.12 10.83
CA ALA A 296 4.50 3.64 11.96
C ALA A 296 6.01 3.70 11.67
N ASP A 297 6.53 2.75 10.87
CA ASP A 297 7.93 2.73 10.44
C ASP A 297 8.21 3.63 9.22
N GLY A 298 7.19 4.18 8.57
CA GLY A 298 7.34 5.06 7.39
C GLY A 298 8.02 6.40 7.69
N THR A 299 8.24 6.72 8.97
CA THR A 299 9.05 7.87 9.41
C THR A 299 10.54 7.53 9.47
N VAL A 300 10.90 6.24 9.49
CA VAL A 300 12.26 5.71 9.63
C VAL A 300 12.77 5.15 8.30
N VAL A 301 11.90 4.47 7.54
CA VAL A 301 12.22 3.88 6.24
C VAL A 301 11.34 4.42 5.13
N THR A 302 11.87 4.45 3.91
CA THR A 302 11.19 5.03 2.74
C THR A 302 10.28 4.05 2.00
N ASN A 303 10.51 2.74 2.14
CA ASN A 303 9.72 1.69 1.50
C ASN A 303 9.22 0.65 2.55
N PRO A 304 8.29 1.01 3.45
CA PRO A 304 7.74 0.06 4.42
C PRO A 304 6.83 -0.99 3.74
N ALA A 305 6.38 -2.00 4.50
CA ALA A 305 5.41 -3.00 4.02
C ALA A 305 4.14 -2.35 3.43
N SER A 306 3.56 -2.98 2.41
CA SER A 306 2.41 -2.42 1.70
C SER A 306 1.20 -2.23 2.62
N LEU A 307 0.54 -1.07 2.51
CA LEU A 307 -0.69 -0.73 3.22
C LEU A 307 -1.96 -0.98 2.37
N GLU A 308 -1.85 -1.74 1.27
CA GLU A 308 -2.99 -2.15 0.46
C GLU A 308 -3.83 -3.22 1.15
N GLY A 309 -5.14 -3.20 0.90
CA GLY A 309 -6.06 -4.21 1.40
C GLY A 309 -6.48 -4.04 2.85
N ALA A 310 -6.19 -2.91 3.50
CA ALA A 310 -6.94 -2.49 4.69
C ALA A 310 -8.41 -2.36 4.31
N GLU A 311 -9.31 -2.90 5.13
CA GLU A 311 -10.76 -2.82 4.91
C GLU A 311 -11.39 -1.87 5.93
N PHE A 312 -12.21 -0.95 5.42
CA PHE A 312 -12.95 0.04 6.18
C PHE A 312 -14.45 -0.25 6.05
N THR A 313 -15.13 -0.33 7.18
CA THR A 313 -16.58 -0.36 7.22
C THR A 313 -17.12 1.06 7.33
N VAL A 314 -17.82 1.47 6.27
CA VAL A 314 -18.56 2.74 6.20
C VAL A 314 -20.03 2.44 6.45
N ARG A 315 -20.62 3.06 7.48
CA ARG A 315 -22.05 2.91 7.79
C ARG A 315 -22.74 4.25 7.60
N TYR A 316 -23.81 4.27 6.81
CA TYR A 316 -24.65 5.44 6.60
C TYR A 316 -25.94 5.35 7.40
N TYR A 317 -26.36 6.48 7.97
CA TYR A 317 -27.55 6.64 8.79
C TYR A 317 -28.39 7.80 8.24
N ALA A 318 -29.64 7.50 7.91
CA ALA A 318 -30.63 8.50 7.50
C ALA A 318 -30.99 9.39 8.71
N GLY A 319 -30.43 10.61 8.74
CA GLY A 319 -30.60 11.57 9.83
C GLY A 319 -29.28 12.17 10.29
N GLN A 320 -29.36 13.18 11.14
CA GLN A 320 -28.19 13.89 11.70
C GLN A 320 -27.98 13.44 13.14
N TYR A 321 -26.81 12.89 13.43
CA TYR A 321 -26.52 12.29 14.74
C TYR A 321 -25.16 12.75 15.28
N THR A 322 -25.01 12.61 16.59
CA THR A 322 -23.73 12.63 17.31
C THR A 322 -23.40 11.21 17.75
N MET A 323 -22.18 10.95 18.25
CA MET A 323 -21.83 9.62 18.77
C MET A 323 -22.81 9.15 19.87
N ASP A 324 -23.26 10.05 20.74
CA ASP A 324 -24.19 9.73 21.84
C ASP A 324 -25.61 9.42 21.38
N THR A 325 -25.99 9.93 20.21
CA THR A 325 -27.36 9.80 19.66
C THR A 325 -27.43 8.88 18.45
N LEU A 326 -26.32 8.24 18.08
CA LEU A 326 -26.25 7.38 16.90
C LEU A 326 -27.11 6.13 17.11
N PRO A 327 -28.06 5.80 16.20
CA PRO A 327 -28.88 4.62 16.35
C PRO A 327 -28.07 3.33 16.12
N ALA A 328 -28.48 2.24 16.77
CA ALA A 328 -27.79 0.95 16.65
C ALA A 328 -27.87 0.35 15.23
N THR A 329 -28.96 0.62 14.51
CA THR A 329 -29.19 0.14 13.15
C THR A 329 -28.81 1.21 12.13
N HIS A 330 -27.91 0.85 11.20
CA HIS A 330 -27.55 1.68 10.05
C HIS A 330 -28.58 1.53 8.92
N THR A 331 -28.63 2.53 8.04
CA THR A 331 -29.49 2.52 6.84
C THR A 331 -28.82 1.79 5.68
N ARG A 332 -27.51 1.98 5.49
CA ARG A 332 -26.68 1.23 4.55
C ARG A 332 -25.29 1.02 5.11
N ALA A 333 -24.61 -0.02 4.67
CA ALA A 333 -23.22 -0.27 5.00
C ALA A 333 -22.42 -0.75 3.80
N TRP A 334 -21.15 -0.37 3.78
CA TRP A 334 -20.18 -0.75 2.76
C TRP A 334 -18.87 -1.14 3.43
N VAL A 335 -18.21 -2.14 2.86
CA VAL A 335 -16.82 -2.43 3.18
C VAL A 335 -16.00 -2.04 1.96
N ILE A 336 -15.06 -1.11 2.13
CA ILE A 336 -14.16 -0.61 1.08
C ILE A 336 -12.71 -0.91 1.45
N LYS A 337 -11.87 -1.17 0.46
CA LYS A 337 -10.44 -1.47 0.66
C LYS A 337 -9.52 -0.35 0.20
N THR A 338 -8.32 -0.29 0.77
CA THR A 338 -7.25 0.60 0.31
C THR A 338 -6.56 0.06 -0.94
N ALA A 339 -6.12 0.98 -1.80
CA ALA A 339 -5.27 0.70 -2.96
C ALA A 339 -4.21 1.80 -3.13
N LEU A 340 -3.08 1.49 -3.75
CA LEU A 340 -2.06 2.47 -4.08
C LEU A 340 -2.46 3.28 -5.33
N ILE A 341 -2.79 4.56 -5.15
CA ILE A 341 -3.20 5.46 -6.24
C ILE A 341 -2.39 6.77 -6.12
N GLY A 342 -1.64 7.11 -7.15
CA GLY A 342 -0.86 8.37 -7.18
C GLY A 342 0.22 8.46 -6.09
N GLY A 343 0.80 7.33 -5.67
CA GLY A 343 1.84 7.27 -4.63
C GLY A 343 1.32 7.39 -3.20
N ARG A 344 -0.01 7.36 -3.00
CA ARG A 344 -0.66 7.32 -1.68
C ARG A 344 -1.57 6.11 -1.59
N TYR A 345 -1.61 5.48 -0.43
CA TYR A 345 -2.60 4.46 -0.14
C TYR A 345 -3.91 5.15 0.20
N VAL A 346 -4.91 5.00 -0.66
CA VAL A 346 -6.21 5.66 -0.55
C VAL A 346 -7.35 4.67 -0.72
N THR A 347 -8.51 5.01 -0.17
CA THR A 347 -9.79 4.36 -0.47
C THR A 347 -10.83 5.43 -0.81
N THR A 348 -11.94 5.05 -1.44
CA THR A 348 -13.10 5.91 -1.74
C THR A 348 -14.33 5.02 -1.96
N LEU A 349 -15.53 5.60 -1.94
CA LEU A 349 -16.77 4.91 -2.32
C LEU A 349 -16.80 4.71 -3.85
N ASP A 350 -16.12 3.67 -4.31
CA ASP A 350 -16.01 3.27 -5.71
C ASP A 350 -16.14 1.75 -5.82
N ASP A 351 -16.87 1.27 -6.83
CA ASP A 351 -17.16 -0.17 -6.98
C ASP A 351 -15.88 -1.01 -7.16
N SER A 352 -14.80 -0.46 -7.71
CA SER A 352 -13.51 -1.16 -7.82
C SER A 352 -12.80 -1.38 -6.48
N LEU A 353 -13.13 -0.57 -5.48
CA LEU A 353 -12.59 -0.63 -4.12
C LEU A 353 -13.60 -1.22 -3.14
N LYS A 354 -14.83 -1.49 -3.57
CA LYS A 354 -15.84 -2.13 -2.74
C LYS A 354 -15.56 -3.62 -2.59
N VAL A 355 -15.51 -4.09 -1.34
CA VAL A 355 -15.39 -5.50 -0.97
C VAL A 355 -16.78 -6.12 -0.85
N GLU A 356 -17.67 -5.48 -0.10
CA GLU A 356 -19.05 -5.93 0.11
C GLU A 356 -19.96 -4.78 0.57
N GLY A 357 -21.26 -5.07 0.72
CA GLY A 357 -22.27 -4.14 1.22
C GLY A 357 -23.32 -3.70 0.20
N ASP A 358 -24.17 -2.76 0.59
CA ASP A 358 -25.32 -2.28 -0.19
C ASP A 358 -24.90 -1.59 -1.49
N PRO A 359 -25.77 -1.47 -2.51
CA PRO A 359 -25.51 -0.58 -3.64
C PRO A 359 -25.19 0.86 -3.17
N PHE A 360 -24.30 1.57 -3.86
CA PHE A 360 -24.10 2.99 -3.56
C PHE A 360 -25.35 3.81 -3.91
N TYR A 361 -25.50 4.97 -3.28
CA TYR A 361 -26.40 5.98 -3.84
C TYR A 361 -25.72 6.56 -5.08
N LEU A 362 -26.51 6.80 -6.12
CA LEU A 362 -26.02 7.28 -7.40
C LEU A 362 -26.71 8.60 -7.74
N ASP A 363 -25.91 9.57 -8.20
CA ASP A 363 -26.38 10.78 -8.85
C ASP A 363 -25.66 10.93 -10.20
N GLY A 364 -26.42 10.99 -11.29
CA GLY A 364 -25.86 10.93 -12.65
C GLY A 364 -25.01 9.68 -12.95
N GLY A 365 -25.14 8.61 -12.16
CA GLY A 365 -24.31 7.39 -12.24
C GLY A 365 -23.02 7.42 -11.41
N ILE A 366 -22.76 8.50 -10.68
CA ILE A 366 -21.59 8.65 -9.81
C ILE A 366 -21.99 8.30 -8.37
N PRO A 367 -21.22 7.46 -7.65
CA PRO A 367 -21.42 7.23 -6.22
C PRO A 367 -21.42 8.55 -5.44
N THR A 368 -22.46 8.74 -4.62
CA THR A 368 -22.65 9.94 -3.81
C THR A 368 -23.22 9.57 -2.44
N LEU A 369 -23.20 10.50 -1.49
CA LEU A 369 -23.80 10.33 -0.18
C LEU A 369 -24.96 11.32 0.02
N PRO A 370 -26.16 10.85 0.43
CA PRO A 370 -27.25 11.72 0.81
C PRO A 370 -26.94 12.48 2.11
N LEU A 371 -27.65 13.58 2.37
CA LEU A 371 -27.67 14.27 3.66
C LEU A 371 -27.96 13.26 4.78
N GLY A 372 -27.09 13.17 5.77
CA GLY A 372 -27.20 12.21 6.85
C GLY A 372 -25.91 12.08 7.64
N THR A 373 -25.77 10.99 8.37
CA THR A 373 -24.58 10.70 9.17
C THR A 373 -23.85 9.51 8.59
N ILE A 374 -22.52 9.54 8.54
CA ILE A 374 -21.70 8.37 8.24
C ILE A 374 -20.76 8.07 9.41
N THR A 375 -20.45 6.79 9.61
CA THR A 375 -19.30 6.36 10.41
C THR A 375 -18.31 5.59 9.58
N VAL A 376 -17.03 5.75 9.88
CA VAL A 376 -15.91 5.08 9.21
C VAL A 376 -15.06 4.41 10.26
N GLU A 377 -14.85 3.11 10.11
CA GLU A 377 -14.09 2.26 11.02
C GLU A 377 -13.18 1.36 10.20
N GLU A 378 -11.88 1.31 10.50
CA GLU A 378 -11.00 0.27 9.95
C GLU A 378 -11.35 -1.06 10.62
N THR A 379 -11.85 -2.04 9.88
CA THR A 379 -12.26 -3.33 10.44
C THR A 379 -11.28 -4.46 10.16
N LYS A 380 -10.33 -4.24 9.24
CA LYS A 380 -9.22 -5.16 8.94
C LYS A 380 -7.98 -4.39 8.52
N ALA A 381 -6.87 -4.64 9.23
CA ALA A 381 -5.57 -4.06 8.92
C ALA A 381 -4.97 -4.70 7.66
N PRO A 382 -4.06 -4.01 6.95
CA PRO A 382 -3.28 -4.61 5.87
C PRO A 382 -2.41 -5.77 6.38
N ALA A 383 -1.95 -6.63 5.48
CA ALA A 383 -1.03 -7.71 5.84
C ALA A 383 0.26 -7.14 6.47
N GLY A 384 0.67 -7.69 7.62
CA GLY A 384 1.84 -7.21 8.39
C GLY A 384 1.54 -6.07 9.36
N TYR A 385 0.27 -5.69 9.54
CA TYR A 385 -0.14 -4.61 10.43
C TYR A 385 -1.24 -5.04 11.41
N THR A 386 -1.41 -4.27 12.48
CA THR A 386 -2.32 -4.54 13.60
C THR A 386 -3.42 -3.50 13.69
N LEU A 387 -4.62 -3.93 14.07
CA LEU A 387 -5.76 -3.06 14.38
C LEU A 387 -5.62 -2.30 15.72
N GLN A 388 -4.47 -2.35 16.39
CA GLN A 388 -4.22 -1.65 17.66
C GLN A 388 -3.72 -0.22 17.38
N ASN A 389 -4.10 0.74 18.24
CA ASN A 389 -3.76 2.18 18.12
C ASN A 389 -4.31 2.89 16.86
N LYS A 390 -5.56 2.59 16.47
CA LYS A 390 -6.27 3.30 15.40
C LYS A 390 -6.47 4.78 15.77
N THR A 391 -5.59 5.64 15.31
CA THR A 391 -5.81 7.08 15.37
C THR A 391 -6.36 7.54 14.02
N LEU A 392 -7.64 7.93 13.96
CA LEU A 392 -8.14 8.73 12.84
C LEU A 392 -7.92 10.20 13.22
N SER A 393 -7.16 10.93 12.40
CA SER A 393 -7.02 12.38 12.55
C SER A 393 -7.90 13.11 11.54
N ALA A 394 -8.89 13.85 12.04
CA ALA A 394 -9.71 14.80 11.27
C ALA A 394 -9.20 16.21 11.56
N GLY A 395 -8.53 16.87 10.60
CA GLY A 395 -8.00 18.22 10.82
C GLY A 395 -7.03 18.35 12.03
N GLY A 396 -6.31 17.27 12.37
CA GLY A 396 -5.35 17.25 13.47
C GLY A 396 -5.90 16.82 14.84
N GLN A 397 -7.18 16.46 14.96
CA GLN A 397 -7.79 15.96 16.21
C GLN A 397 -7.90 14.42 16.20
N GLU A 398 -7.42 13.75 17.25
CA GLU A 398 -7.56 12.29 17.40
C GLU A 398 -9.00 11.91 17.72
N VAL A 399 -9.56 10.96 16.97
CA VAL A 399 -10.87 10.38 17.29
C VAL A 399 -10.69 9.17 18.21
N ALA A 400 -11.16 9.30 19.45
CA ALA A 400 -11.19 8.20 20.42
C ALA A 400 -12.03 7.02 19.90
N ASN A 401 -11.62 5.79 20.23
CA ASN A 401 -12.27 4.51 19.90
C ASN A 401 -12.19 4.04 18.42
N GLY A 402 -11.44 4.71 17.54
CA GLY A 402 -11.16 4.20 16.19
C GLY A 402 -12.34 4.20 15.21
N ILE A 403 -13.44 4.89 15.56
CA ILE A 403 -14.61 5.12 14.68
C ILE A 403 -14.76 6.62 14.49
N ALA A 404 -14.61 7.11 13.26
CA ALA A 404 -14.92 8.50 12.93
C ALA A 404 -16.37 8.67 12.52
N LEU A 405 -17.01 9.77 12.92
CA LEU A 405 -18.39 10.11 12.59
C LEU A 405 -18.42 11.46 11.86
N PHE A 406 -19.17 11.52 10.76
CA PHE A 406 -19.35 12.73 9.95
C PHE A 406 -20.81 12.99 9.65
N ASN A 407 -21.17 14.26 9.60
CA ASN A 407 -22.48 14.72 9.18
C ASN A 407 -22.37 15.37 7.81
N ILE A 408 -23.25 14.98 6.89
CA ILE A 408 -23.42 15.57 5.57
C ILE A 408 -24.59 16.52 5.72
N THR A 409 -24.31 17.83 5.73
CA THR A 409 -25.31 18.87 6.00
C THR A 409 -25.40 19.85 4.85
N GLU A 410 -26.54 20.51 4.74
CA GLU A 410 -26.73 21.66 3.87
C GLU A 410 -26.12 22.92 4.51
N ASP A 411 -25.37 23.70 3.74
CA ASP A 411 -24.83 24.99 4.14
C ASP A 411 -25.78 26.16 3.83
N ASN A 412 -25.39 27.38 4.20
CA ASN A 412 -26.21 28.58 3.95
C ASN A 412 -26.38 28.92 2.44
N GLN A 413 -25.64 28.25 1.55
CA GLN A 413 -25.70 28.42 0.09
C GLN A 413 -26.53 27.29 -0.56
N HIS A 414 -27.19 26.44 0.23
CA HIS A 414 -27.95 25.26 -0.24
C HIS A 414 -27.04 24.23 -0.93
N VAL A 415 -25.80 24.09 -0.46
CA VAL A 415 -24.85 23.09 -0.92
C VAL A 415 -24.67 22.04 0.18
N ALA A 416 -24.81 20.77 -0.16
CA ALA A 416 -24.47 19.69 0.76
C ALA A 416 -22.95 19.55 0.87
N ALA A 417 -22.46 19.48 2.10
CA ALA A 417 -21.05 19.24 2.37
C ALA A 417 -20.87 18.41 3.64
N VAL A 418 -19.81 17.62 3.66
CA VAL A 418 -19.35 16.93 4.86
C VAL A 418 -18.72 17.89 5.84
N VAL A 419 -19.26 17.89 7.05
CA VAL A 419 -18.74 18.63 8.20
C VAL A 419 -17.70 17.76 8.90
N GLY A 420 -16.42 18.13 8.82
CA GLY A 420 -15.31 17.42 9.47
C GLY A 420 -14.05 17.18 8.62
N GLY A 421 -14.10 17.46 7.31
CA GLY A 421 -12.97 17.32 6.38
C GLY A 421 -12.92 15.97 5.65
N ASN A 422 -12.02 15.83 4.66
CA ASN A 422 -12.01 14.71 3.71
C ASN A 422 -10.67 13.95 3.64
N GLU A 423 -9.66 14.37 4.43
CA GLU A 423 -8.33 13.77 4.48
C GLU A 423 -8.02 13.28 5.90
N TYR A 424 -7.71 12.00 6.02
CA TYR A 424 -7.46 11.34 7.30
C TYR A 424 -6.15 10.61 7.24
N THR A 425 -5.35 10.67 8.31
CA THR A 425 -4.18 9.80 8.43
C THR A 425 -4.45 8.75 9.48
N VAL A 426 -4.30 7.47 9.11
CA VAL A 426 -4.28 6.37 10.07
C VAL A 426 -2.86 5.85 10.15
N VAL A 427 -2.31 5.75 11.36
CA VAL A 427 -1.01 5.12 11.63
C VAL A 427 -1.26 3.64 11.95
N GLU A 428 -0.79 2.73 11.10
CA GLU A 428 -0.90 1.30 11.42
C GLU A 428 0.18 0.90 12.44
N GLY A 429 -0.21 0.18 13.49
CA GLY A 429 0.75 -0.60 14.28
C GLY A 429 1.33 -1.72 13.42
N VAL A 430 2.65 -1.91 13.44
CA VAL A 430 3.32 -2.96 12.68
C VAL A 430 3.28 -4.26 13.47
N VAL A 431 2.90 -5.37 12.85
CA VAL A 431 3.03 -6.70 13.46
C VAL A 431 4.51 -6.96 13.66
N ARG A 432 4.92 -7.31 14.88
CA ARG A 432 6.32 -7.56 15.22
C ARG A 432 6.47 -8.86 15.98
N GLY A 433 7.66 -9.45 15.92
CA GLY A 433 8.01 -10.70 16.58
C GLY A 433 9.46 -10.75 17.03
N GLY A 434 9.76 -11.73 17.87
CA GLY A 434 11.09 -12.01 18.39
C GLY A 434 11.78 -13.17 17.68
N LEU A 435 13.09 -13.27 17.90
CA LEU A 435 13.93 -14.37 17.46
C LEU A 435 14.72 -14.92 18.66
N GLU A 436 14.78 -16.23 18.75
CA GLU A 436 15.61 -16.98 19.68
C GLU A 436 16.50 -17.95 18.90
N ILE A 437 17.76 -18.04 19.30
CA ILE A 437 18.77 -18.86 18.65
C ILE A 437 19.41 -19.79 19.69
N GLN A 438 19.51 -21.06 19.32
CA GLN A 438 20.26 -22.08 20.07
C GLN A 438 21.38 -22.63 19.20
N LYS A 439 22.62 -22.33 19.56
CA LYS A 439 23.80 -22.86 18.92
C LYS A 439 24.12 -24.24 19.49
N LYS A 440 24.18 -25.25 18.62
CA LYS A 440 24.30 -26.66 18.98
C LYS A 440 25.50 -27.35 18.34
N ASP A 441 25.90 -28.42 18.98
CA ASP A 441 26.81 -29.44 18.47
C ASP A 441 26.04 -30.41 17.57
N ALA A 442 26.48 -30.61 16.33
CA ALA A 442 25.77 -31.44 15.35
C ALA A 442 25.70 -32.93 15.72
N ASP A 443 26.66 -33.45 16.49
CA ASP A 443 26.67 -34.86 16.86
C ASP A 443 25.93 -35.13 18.19
N THR A 444 26.09 -34.24 19.18
CA THR A 444 25.55 -34.47 20.53
C THR A 444 24.23 -33.74 20.81
N GLY A 445 23.90 -32.72 20.02
CA GLY A 445 22.74 -31.84 20.24
C GLY A 445 22.86 -30.93 21.47
N ALA A 446 23.99 -30.96 22.18
CA ALA A 446 24.27 -30.06 23.30
C ALA A 446 24.53 -28.63 22.79
N ASN A 447 24.21 -27.63 23.61
CA ASN A 447 24.49 -26.25 23.21
C ASN A 447 25.99 -25.92 23.31
N VAL A 448 26.43 -25.04 22.42
CA VAL A 448 27.85 -24.71 22.25
C VAL A 448 28.05 -23.21 22.04
N GLY A 449 28.64 -22.57 23.07
CA GLY A 449 29.44 -21.35 23.01
C GLY A 449 28.93 -20.15 22.21
N ALA A 450 29.85 -19.18 22.08
CA ALA A 450 29.61 -17.94 21.35
C ALA A 450 29.85 -18.14 19.84
N ALA A 451 28.81 -17.88 19.07
CA ALA A 451 28.82 -17.76 17.61
C ALA A 451 28.21 -16.41 17.24
N THR A 452 28.56 -15.89 16.06
CA THR A 452 27.94 -14.66 15.55
C THR A 452 27.06 -14.93 14.35
N PHE A 453 25.94 -14.23 14.28
CA PHE A 453 24.95 -14.35 13.23
C PHE A 453 24.55 -12.99 12.67
N GLU A 454 24.14 -13.02 11.42
CA GLU A 454 23.53 -11.91 10.70
C GLU A 454 22.13 -12.29 10.21
N ILE A 455 21.24 -11.30 10.17
CA ILE A 455 19.90 -11.44 9.60
C ILE A 455 19.88 -10.76 8.23
N VAL A 456 19.42 -11.48 7.22
CA VAL A 456 19.19 -10.94 5.88
C VAL A 456 17.70 -10.70 5.70
N ASN A 457 17.34 -9.48 5.32
CA ASN A 457 15.95 -9.12 4.98
C ASN A 457 15.58 -9.72 3.62
N LYS A 458 14.64 -10.67 3.57
CA LYS A 458 14.16 -11.28 2.31
C LYS A 458 12.86 -10.70 1.80
N ASN A 459 12.33 -9.68 2.47
CA ASN A 459 11.13 -8.96 2.03
C ASN A 459 11.42 -8.09 0.80
N ASN A 460 10.34 -7.71 0.11
CA ASN A 460 10.36 -6.69 -0.94
C ASN A 460 10.21 -5.25 -0.39
N TYR A 461 10.27 -5.09 0.94
CA TYR A 461 10.21 -3.82 1.65
C TYR A 461 11.33 -3.70 2.69
N ASP A 462 11.57 -2.47 3.12
CA ASP A 462 12.56 -2.12 4.13
C ASP A 462 12.02 -2.44 5.53
N VAL A 463 12.90 -2.87 6.44
CA VAL A 463 12.54 -3.30 7.79
C VAL A 463 13.27 -2.49 8.86
N VAL A 464 12.62 -2.35 10.02
CA VAL A 464 13.14 -1.62 11.18
C VAL A 464 13.16 -2.54 12.39
N ALA A 465 14.37 -2.86 12.86
CA ALA A 465 14.57 -3.61 14.09
C ALA A 465 14.53 -2.68 15.31
N ARG A 466 13.86 -3.11 16.39
CA ARG A 466 13.66 -2.31 17.61
C ARG A 466 14.02 -3.04 18.89
N ASP A 467 14.50 -2.32 19.90
CA ASP A 467 14.78 -2.90 21.22
C ASP A 467 13.52 -2.99 22.11
N GLU A 468 13.71 -3.36 23.38
CA GLU A 468 12.63 -3.51 24.37
C GLU A 468 11.93 -2.19 24.73
N ASN A 469 12.57 -1.04 24.49
CA ASN A 469 11.97 0.28 24.69
C ASN A 469 11.25 0.79 23.44
N GLY A 470 11.36 0.06 22.33
CA GLY A 470 10.82 0.46 21.03
C GLY A 470 11.77 1.37 20.23
N ASP A 471 13.00 1.58 20.70
CA ASP A 471 13.99 2.40 20.01
C ASP A 471 14.56 1.66 18.80
N VAL A 472 14.86 2.40 17.73
CA VAL A 472 15.42 1.82 16.50
C VAL A 472 16.87 1.39 16.74
N VAL A 473 17.15 0.10 16.58
CA VAL A 473 18.52 -0.44 16.69
C VAL A 473 19.19 -0.67 15.34
N ALA A 474 18.41 -0.95 14.29
CA ALA A 474 18.92 -1.14 12.94
C ALA A 474 17.81 -1.03 11.89
N THR A 475 18.21 -0.77 10.65
CA THR A 475 17.32 -0.79 9.48
C THR A 475 17.97 -1.58 8.35
N ALA A 476 17.19 -2.32 7.57
CA ALA A 476 17.67 -3.02 6.37
C ALA A 476 16.74 -2.75 5.20
N ALA A 477 17.31 -2.33 4.06
CA ALA A 477 16.55 -2.25 2.82
C ALA A 477 16.16 -3.66 2.33
N ALA A 478 15.17 -3.74 1.44
CA ALA A 478 14.79 -5.00 0.79
C ALA A 478 16.01 -5.76 0.24
N GLY A 479 16.18 -7.03 0.63
CA GLY A 479 17.28 -7.89 0.20
C GLY A 479 18.63 -7.67 0.89
N GLN A 480 18.75 -6.70 1.81
CA GLN A 480 20.03 -6.37 2.47
C GLN A 480 20.16 -7.02 3.86
N THR A 481 21.42 -7.15 4.31
CA THR A 481 21.73 -7.58 5.68
C THR A 481 21.40 -6.48 6.67
N LEU A 482 20.77 -6.86 7.79
CA LEU A 482 20.53 -5.99 8.92
C LEU A 482 21.86 -5.71 9.64
N PRO A 483 22.27 -4.44 9.83
CA PRO A 483 23.52 -4.08 10.51
C PRO A 483 23.37 -4.25 12.03
N TYR A 484 23.08 -5.46 12.47
CA TYR A 484 22.89 -5.86 13.85
C TYR A 484 23.50 -7.26 14.04
N THR A 485 24.70 -7.31 14.62
CA THR A 485 25.39 -8.58 14.88
C THR A 485 24.79 -9.25 16.11
N ILE A 486 24.28 -10.46 15.91
CA ILE A 486 23.81 -11.32 17.00
C ILE A 486 24.99 -12.14 17.50
N THR A 487 25.18 -12.23 18.81
CA THR A 487 26.20 -13.10 19.44
C THR A 487 25.52 -13.98 20.47
N THR A 488 25.66 -15.31 20.35
CA THR A 488 25.20 -16.23 21.39
C THR A 488 26.08 -16.15 22.64
N ASP A 489 25.48 -16.40 23.79
CA ASP A 489 26.20 -16.45 25.06
C ASP A 489 27.07 -17.71 25.19
N ALA A 490 27.77 -17.85 26.32
CA ALA A 490 28.63 -19.02 26.59
C ALA A 490 27.87 -20.36 26.61
N ASN A 491 26.55 -20.32 26.81
CA ASN A 491 25.67 -21.49 26.79
C ASN A 491 25.03 -21.71 25.42
N GLY A 492 25.41 -20.98 24.38
CA GLY A 492 24.88 -21.10 23.02
C GLY A 492 23.51 -20.46 22.83
N TYR A 493 23.07 -19.55 23.71
CA TYR A 493 21.75 -18.93 23.64
C TYR A 493 21.81 -17.47 23.25
N TRP A 494 20.84 -17.03 22.45
CA TRP A 494 20.52 -15.61 22.26
C TRP A 494 19.02 -15.45 22.07
N LYS A 495 18.44 -14.35 22.58
CA LYS A 495 17.03 -14.05 22.45
C LYS A 495 16.80 -12.54 22.38
N SER A 496 15.96 -12.10 21.44
CA SER A 496 15.48 -10.72 21.35
C SER A 496 14.24 -10.46 22.21
N ASN A 497 13.78 -9.21 22.26
CA ASN A 497 12.41 -8.91 22.68
C ASN A 497 11.38 -9.44 21.65
N ASP A 498 10.10 -9.47 22.02
CA ASP A 498 8.99 -9.99 21.21
C ASP A 498 8.46 -9.00 20.14
N ALA A 499 9.04 -7.80 20.05
CA ALA A 499 8.73 -6.77 19.07
C ALA A 499 9.95 -6.40 18.17
N PHE A 500 10.95 -7.27 18.12
CA PHE A 500 12.26 -7.00 17.53
C PHE A 500 12.19 -6.73 16.03
N LEU A 501 11.67 -7.67 15.24
CA LEU A 501 11.54 -7.57 13.78
C LEU A 501 10.07 -7.38 13.36
N PRO A 502 9.78 -6.62 12.29
CA PRO A 502 8.44 -6.59 11.72
C PRO A 502 8.10 -7.93 11.06
N ALA A 503 6.80 -8.17 10.84
CA ALA A 503 6.32 -9.31 10.06
C ALA A 503 7.02 -9.37 8.70
N GLY A 504 7.29 -10.58 8.24
CA GLY A 504 8.00 -10.81 6.97
C GLY A 504 8.96 -11.98 6.99
N ASP A 505 9.62 -12.16 5.85
CA ASP A 505 10.56 -13.24 5.58
C ASP A 505 12.01 -12.80 5.80
N TYR A 506 12.77 -13.65 6.48
CA TYR A 506 14.15 -13.41 6.87
C TYR A 506 14.99 -14.66 6.67
N GLU A 507 16.30 -14.47 6.68
CA GLU A 507 17.28 -15.55 6.66
C GLU A 507 18.35 -15.29 7.72
N LEU A 508 18.63 -16.29 8.56
CA LEU A 508 19.67 -16.24 9.56
C LEU A 508 20.93 -16.92 9.01
N VAL A 509 22.05 -16.21 9.02
CA VAL A 509 23.35 -16.66 8.49
C VAL A 509 24.36 -16.67 9.63
N GLU A 510 25.05 -17.80 9.82
CA GLU A 510 26.19 -17.83 10.74
C GLU A 510 27.42 -17.21 10.08
N VAL A 511 28.09 -16.30 10.80
CA VAL A 511 29.28 -15.58 10.32
C VAL A 511 30.54 -16.11 10.99
N THR A 512 30.48 -16.42 12.28
CA THR A 512 31.61 -17.04 13.02
C THR A 512 31.13 -18.17 13.90
N ALA A 513 31.75 -19.34 13.75
CA ALA A 513 31.48 -20.50 14.60
C ALA A 513 32.13 -20.36 15.99
N PRO A 514 31.68 -21.12 16.99
CA PRO A 514 32.39 -21.29 18.25
C PRO A 514 33.78 -21.93 18.03
N ALA A 515 34.74 -21.60 18.90
CA ALA A 515 36.08 -22.17 18.82
C ALA A 515 36.06 -23.71 18.84
N GLY A 516 36.74 -24.34 17.87
CA GLY A 516 36.76 -25.79 17.69
C GLY A 516 35.57 -26.37 16.92
N TYR A 517 34.79 -25.55 16.22
CA TYR A 517 33.69 -25.97 15.34
C TYR A 517 33.87 -25.45 13.92
N TYR A 518 33.32 -26.18 12.94
CA TYR A 518 33.24 -25.72 11.55
C TYR A 518 32.12 -24.69 11.40
N LEU A 519 32.39 -23.61 10.67
CA LEU A 519 31.37 -22.64 10.28
C LEU A 519 30.28 -23.30 9.45
N ASN A 520 29.03 -23.18 9.89
CA ASN A 520 27.89 -23.64 9.14
C ASN A 520 27.46 -22.58 8.12
N THR A 521 27.87 -22.75 6.87
CA THR A 521 27.52 -21.85 5.77
C THR A 521 26.07 -22.00 5.28
N THR A 522 25.29 -22.89 5.88
CA THR A 522 23.88 -23.12 5.50
C THR A 522 22.99 -22.11 6.21
N ALA A 523 22.55 -21.11 5.47
CA ALA A 523 21.61 -20.13 5.96
C ALA A 523 20.22 -20.76 6.25
N LYS A 524 19.52 -20.27 7.29
CA LYS A 524 18.19 -20.79 7.67
C LYS A 524 17.11 -19.73 7.47
N PRO A 525 16.10 -19.99 6.61
CA PRO A 525 14.97 -19.09 6.47
C PRO A 525 14.07 -19.14 7.71
N PHE A 526 13.48 -18.01 8.08
CA PHE A 526 12.45 -17.90 9.10
C PHE A 526 11.48 -16.76 8.79
N GLU A 527 10.29 -16.81 9.37
CA GLU A 527 9.22 -15.86 9.08
C GLU A 527 8.60 -15.35 10.38
N ILE A 528 8.41 -14.04 10.48
CA ILE A 528 7.63 -13.41 11.55
C ILE A 528 6.20 -13.23 11.03
N LYS A 529 5.24 -13.94 11.65
CA LYS A 529 3.82 -13.91 11.26
C LYS A 529 2.92 -13.19 12.24
N ASP A 530 3.04 -13.59 13.51
CA ASP A 530 2.08 -13.25 14.55
C ASP A 530 2.69 -12.21 15.50
N ASN A 531 1.86 -11.25 15.91
CA ASN A 531 2.30 -10.16 16.76
C ASN A 531 2.71 -10.68 18.16
N GLY A 532 3.92 -10.37 18.60
CA GLY A 532 4.52 -10.83 19.86
C GLY A 532 5.04 -12.27 19.84
N ALA A 533 4.95 -12.98 18.71
CA ALA A 533 5.46 -14.35 18.63
C ALA A 533 6.99 -14.37 18.54
N THR A 534 7.62 -15.33 19.23
CA THR A 534 9.07 -15.58 19.12
C THR A 534 9.32 -16.82 18.28
N VAL A 535 10.12 -16.68 17.22
CA VAL A 535 10.60 -17.81 16.42
C VAL A 535 11.87 -18.37 17.06
N SER A 536 11.92 -19.69 17.30
CA SER A 536 13.08 -20.36 17.88
C SER A 536 13.81 -21.16 16.79
N LEU A 537 15.10 -20.87 16.59
CA LEU A 537 15.96 -21.51 15.59
C LEU A 537 17.13 -22.22 16.28
N GLU A 538 17.46 -23.40 15.78
CA GLU A 538 18.64 -24.14 16.22
C GLU A 538 19.69 -24.15 15.11
N PHE A 539 20.95 -23.86 15.41
CA PHE A 539 22.07 -23.89 14.45
C PHE A 539 23.14 -24.87 14.92
N ALA A 540 23.35 -25.94 14.17
CA ALA A 540 24.23 -27.03 14.57
C ALA A 540 25.52 -27.04 13.75
N ASP A 541 26.67 -27.18 14.41
CA ASP A 541 27.98 -27.24 13.74
C ASP A 541 28.70 -28.54 14.06
N GLU A 542 29.49 -28.99 13.10
CA GLU A 542 30.39 -30.11 13.27
C GLU A 542 31.61 -29.71 14.10
N LYS A 543 31.98 -30.57 15.06
CA LYS A 543 33.16 -30.34 15.90
C LYS A 543 34.45 -30.70 15.17
N ILE A 544 35.42 -29.81 15.20
CA ILE A 544 36.79 -30.05 14.74
C ILE A 544 37.47 -31.00 15.72
N VAL A 545 38.10 -32.06 15.19
CA VAL A 545 38.91 -32.99 15.99
C VAL A 545 40.23 -33.26 15.30
N ILE A 546 41.31 -32.68 15.84
CA ILE A 546 42.65 -32.76 15.29
C ILE A 546 43.71 -32.82 16.40
N ASP A 547 44.65 -33.74 16.24
CA ASP A 547 45.79 -33.90 17.13
C ASP A 547 47.11 -33.77 16.39
N VAL A 548 48.16 -33.39 17.12
CA VAL A 548 49.56 -33.56 16.72
C VAL A 548 50.14 -34.77 17.44
N ALA A 549 50.67 -35.72 16.68
CA ALA A 549 51.42 -36.86 17.18
C ALA A 549 52.92 -36.63 16.92
N LYS A 550 53.70 -36.49 18.00
CA LYS A 550 55.14 -36.32 17.93
C LYS A 550 55.83 -37.66 18.15
N THR A 551 56.47 -38.21 17.12
CA THR A 551 57.10 -39.54 17.19
C THR A 551 58.52 -39.55 16.65
N ASP A 552 59.26 -40.62 16.94
CA ASP A 552 60.50 -40.92 16.23
C ASP A 552 60.22 -41.65 14.91
N GLY A 553 61.25 -41.87 14.11
CA GLY A 553 61.19 -42.66 12.87
C GLY A 553 60.72 -44.11 13.05
N LYS A 554 60.58 -44.59 14.28
CA LYS A 554 60.09 -45.93 14.64
C LYS A 554 58.66 -45.92 15.19
N GLY A 555 58.04 -44.74 15.30
CA GLY A 555 56.68 -44.56 15.80
C GLY A 555 56.55 -44.43 17.32
N ASN A 556 57.65 -44.33 18.07
CA ASN A 556 57.60 -44.10 19.52
C ASN A 556 57.34 -42.63 19.81
N ASN A 557 56.49 -42.32 20.79
CA ASN A 557 56.17 -40.93 21.15
C ASN A 557 57.39 -40.21 21.76
N ILE A 558 57.63 -38.96 21.35
CA ILE A 558 58.73 -38.13 21.84
C ILE A 558 58.19 -36.93 22.61
N ALA A 559 58.68 -36.74 23.83
CA ALA A 559 58.38 -35.58 24.66
C ALA A 559 59.52 -34.54 24.60
N GLY A 560 59.20 -33.28 24.86
CA GLY A 560 60.16 -32.19 24.99
C GLY A 560 60.39 -31.36 23.71
N ALA A 561 59.70 -31.67 22.61
CA ALA A 561 59.85 -30.90 21.37
C ALA A 561 58.99 -29.64 21.46
N LYS A 562 59.57 -28.47 21.24
CA LYS A 562 58.82 -27.20 21.25
C LYS A 562 58.36 -26.91 19.82
N MET A 563 57.06 -26.81 19.63
CA MET A 563 56.44 -26.58 18.32
C MET A 563 55.49 -25.38 18.37
N THR A 564 55.42 -24.66 17.26
CA THR A 564 54.52 -23.53 17.07
C THR A 564 53.59 -23.80 15.89
N LEU A 565 52.29 -23.59 16.13
CA LEU A 565 51.26 -23.58 15.10
C LEU A 565 51.15 -22.17 14.51
N ILE A 566 51.25 -22.06 13.20
CA ILE A 566 51.30 -20.80 12.47
C ILE A 566 50.20 -20.79 11.42
N ASP A 567 49.43 -19.72 11.32
CA ASP A 567 48.47 -19.53 10.24
C ASP A 567 49.22 -19.30 8.93
N LYS A 568 48.93 -20.12 7.91
CA LYS A 568 49.69 -20.12 6.65
C LYS A 568 49.55 -18.80 5.87
N VAL A 569 48.38 -18.16 5.94
CA VAL A 569 48.03 -17.01 5.11
C VAL A 569 48.56 -15.71 5.71
N THR A 570 48.37 -15.52 7.01
CA THR A 570 48.78 -14.32 7.74
C THR A 570 50.21 -14.41 8.25
N GLY A 571 50.76 -15.62 8.43
CA GLY A 571 52.05 -15.86 9.06
C GLY A 571 52.04 -15.68 10.59
N SER A 572 50.86 -15.55 11.19
CA SER A 572 50.73 -15.30 12.63
C SER A 572 50.96 -16.59 13.43
N GLU A 573 51.77 -16.50 14.49
CA GLU A 573 51.91 -17.57 15.47
C GLU A 573 50.63 -17.65 16.32
N ILE A 574 49.97 -18.81 16.29
CA ILE A 574 48.68 -19.05 16.95
C ILE A 574 48.87 -19.58 18.37
N VAL A 575 49.73 -20.60 18.50
CA VAL A 575 50.05 -21.21 19.79
C VAL A 575 51.38 -21.95 19.71
N THR A 576 52.18 -21.85 20.78
CA THR A 576 53.38 -22.66 21.00
C THR A 576 53.11 -23.67 22.10
N PHE A 577 53.53 -24.91 21.91
CA PHE A 577 53.39 -25.99 22.89
C PHE A 577 54.59 -26.94 22.88
N THR A 578 54.81 -27.64 23.99
CA THR A 578 55.85 -28.66 24.11
C THR A 578 55.21 -30.05 24.03
N SER A 579 55.77 -30.93 23.20
CA SER A 579 55.26 -32.29 23.06
C SER A 579 55.38 -33.06 24.37
N THR A 580 54.41 -33.93 24.61
CA THR A 580 54.43 -34.90 25.70
C THR A 580 54.52 -36.32 25.13
N LYS A 581 54.42 -37.34 25.97
CA LYS A 581 54.25 -38.73 25.50
C LYS A 581 52.84 -39.02 25.01
N GLU A 582 51.91 -38.06 25.12
CA GLU A 582 50.56 -38.11 24.56
C GLU A 582 50.42 -37.18 23.34
N LYS A 583 49.43 -37.46 22.51
CA LYS A 583 49.07 -36.57 21.39
C LYS A 583 48.57 -35.22 21.92
N THR A 584 48.90 -34.14 21.22
CA THR A 584 48.46 -32.79 21.59
C THR A 584 47.20 -32.42 20.81
N ASP A 585 46.09 -32.16 21.50
CA ASP A 585 44.85 -31.65 20.89
C ASP A 585 45.02 -30.17 20.54
N ILE A 586 44.86 -29.83 19.25
CA ILE A 586 44.93 -28.45 18.75
C ILE A 586 43.58 -27.94 18.25
N SER A 587 42.49 -28.69 18.44
CA SER A 587 41.18 -28.44 17.82
C SER A 587 40.62 -27.04 18.10
N LYS A 588 40.83 -26.50 19.32
CA LYS A 588 40.33 -25.16 19.70
C LYS A 588 41.12 -23.99 19.12
N TYR A 589 42.28 -24.23 18.51
CA TYR A 589 43.17 -23.20 17.98
C TYR A 589 43.07 -23.05 16.46
N VAL A 590 42.31 -23.92 15.82
CA VAL A 590 42.21 -23.99 14.36
C VAL A 590 40.79 -23.76 13.89
N GLU A 591 40.66 -23.31 12.65
CA GLU A 591 39.40 -23.17 11.95
C GLU A 591 39.31 -24.21 10.82
N GLY A 592 38.12 -24.77 10.64
CA GLY A 592 37.85 -25.79 9.64
C GLY A 592 38.14 -25.30 8.21
N GLY A 593 38.78 -26.14 7.40
CA GLY A 593 39.12 -25.81 6.01
C GLY A 593 40.27 -24.81 5.83
N LYS A 594 40.78 -24.17 6.90
CA LYS A 594 41.98 -23.33 6.84
C LYS A 594 43.27 -24.17 6.84
N THR A 595 44.34 -23.58 6.31
CA THR A 595 45.67 -24.19 6.20
C THR A 595 46.63 -23.58 7.22
N TYR A 596 47.42 -24.44 7.87
CA TYR A 596 48.37 -24.06 8.91
C TYR A 596 49.75 -24.68 8.65
N ILE A 597 50.76 -24.11 9.28
CA ILE A 597 52.11 -24.68 9.39
C ILE A 597 52.32 -25.10 10.84
N LEU A 598 52.75 -26.34 11.05
CA LEU A 598 53.36 -26.77 12.31
C LEU A 598 54.88 -26.69 12.15
N ARG A 599 55.50 -25.77 12.87
CA ARG A 599 56.95 -25.61 12.93
C ARG A 599 57.48 -26.20 14.22
N GLU A 600 58.55 -26.98 14.13
CA GLU A 600 59.36 -27.25 15.31
C GLU A 600 60.29 -26.07 15.54
N ASP A 601 60.31 -25.52 16.74
CA ASP A 601 61.27 -24.47 17.09
C ASP A 601 62.55 -25.10 17.62
N GLU A 602 62.38 -26.05 18.55
CA GLU A 602 63.45 -26.74 19.25
C GLU A 602 63.16 -28.25 19.28
N ALA A 603 64.06 -29.03 18.68
CA ALA A 603 64.01 -30.49 18.76
C ALA A 603 64.55 -30.97 20.12
N PRO A 604 64.02 -32.08 20.67
CA PRO A 604 64.55 -32.67 21.90
C PRO A 604 66.01 -33.09 21.74
N PHE A 605 66.74 -33.14 22.85
CA PHE A 605 68.11 -33.63 22.85
C PHE A 605 68.21 -35.04 22.22
N GLY A 606 69.20 -35.23 21.35
CA GLY A 606 69.38 -36.49 20.62
C GLY A 606 68.50 -36.68 19.38
N PHE A 607 67.72 -35.67 18.97
CA PHE A 607 66.88 -35.72 17.78
C PHE A 607 67.26 -34.62 16.76
N ASN A 608 66.99 -34.90 15.48
CA ASN A 608 67.07 -33.94 14.40
C ASN A 608 65.72 -33.23 14.25
N LYS A 609 65.79 -31.92 14.05
CA LYS A 609 64.63 -31.08 13.80
C LYS A 609 63.92 -31.46 12.49
N PHE A 610 62.59 -31.52 12.51
CA PHE A 610 61.80 -31.76 11.30
C PHE A 610 61.54 -30.46 10.50
N ASP A 611 61.28 -30.59 9.19
CA ASP A 611 60.90 -29.47 8.32
C ASP A 611 59.43 -29.07 8.53
N ASP A 612 59.12 -27.77 8.49
CA ASP A 612 57.77 -27.21 8.61
C ASP A 612 56.69 -28.07 7.91
N ILE A 613 55.68 -28.49 8.68
CA ILE A 613 54.58 -29.36 8.19
C ILE A 613 53.39 -28.47 7.84
N GLU A 614 53.03 -28.41 6.56
CA GLU A 614 51.81 -27.75 6.10
C GLU A 614 50.62 -28.72 6.11
N PHE A 615 49.48 -28.29 6.66
CA PHE A 615 48.26 -29.09 6.67
C PHE A 615 46.99 -28.24 6.59
N THR A 616 45.94 -28.80 6.00
CA THR A 616 44.57 -28.23 6.02
C THR A 616 43.73 -28.96 7.05
N VAL A 617 42.90 -28.22 7.80
CA VAL A 617 42.03 -28.78 8.84
C VAL A 617 40.82 -29.46 8.19
N THR A 618 40.76 -30.78 8.28
CA THR A 618 39.68 -31.62 7.74
C THR A 618 39.12 -32.62 8.77
N GLY A 619 39.68 -32.65 9.98
CA GLY A 619 39.29 -33.59 11.03
C GLY A 619 37.94 -33.27 11.65
N THR A 620 37.14 -34.31 11.89
CA THR A 620 35.82 -34.26 12.55
C THR A 620 35.73 -35.34 13.62
N ARG A 621 34.65 -35.37 14.42
CA ARG A 621 34.42 -36.49 15.38
C ARG A 621 34.38 -37.86 14.71
N GLN A 622 33.83 -37.93 13.50
CA GLN A 622 33.70 -39.18 12.74
C GLN A 622 35.03 -39.60 12.10
N SER A 623 35.87 -38.62 11.72
CA SER A 623 37.18 -38.85 11.13
C SER A 623 38.21 -37.93 11.75
N LYS A 624 38.80 -38.37 12.87
CA LYS A 624 39.82 -37.61 13.59
C LYS A 624 41.08 -37.45 12.73
N GLN A 625 41.55 -36.21 12.58
CA GLN A 625 42.80 -35.90 11.89
C GLN A 625 43.99 -35.99 12.84
N ILE A 626 45.10 -36.56 12.37
CA ILE A 626 46.36 -36.65 13.12
C ILE A 626 47.47 -36.09 12.24
N ILE A 627 48.14 -35.05 12.73
CA ILE A 627 49.34 -34.49 12.10
C ILE A 627 50.54 -35.24 12.67
N SER A 628 51.28 -35.91 11.78
CA SER A 628 52.44 -36.74 12.16
C SER A 628 53.72 -35.91 12.11
N ALA A 629 54.22 -35.50 13.26
CA ALA A 629 55.49 -34.81 13.41
C ALA A 629 56.58 -35.82 13.80
N VAL A 630 57.49 -36.12 12.87
CA VAL A 630 58.45 -37.21 13.00
C VAL A 630 59.88 -36.68 13.09
N ASP A 631 60.57 -37.00 14.18
CA ASP A 631 62.02 -36.75 14.26
C ASP A 631 62.82 -38.02 13.97
N GLN A 632 63.99 -37.79 13.39
CA GLN A 632 65.01 -38.81 13.29
C GLN A 632 65.95 -38.70 14.50
N ARG A 633 66.22 -39.85 15.13
CA ARG A 633 67.22 -39.97 16.19
C ARG A 633 68.59 -39.65 15.62
N LYS A 634 69.39 -38.86 16.34
CA LYS A 634 70.80 -38.64 15.97
C LYS A 634 71.59 -39.91 16.21
N VAL A 635 72.64 -40.10 15.43
CA VAL A 635 73.62 -41.18 15.64
C VAL A 635 74.76 -40.64 16.48
N PHE A 636 75.19 -41.40 17.48
CA PHE A 636 76.38 -41.11 18.27
C PHE A 636 77.31 -42.34 18.32
N TYR A 637 78.53 -42.12 18.77
CA TYR A 637 79.58 -43.13 18.76
C TYR A 637 79.90 -43.56 20.18
N VAL A 638 79.90 -44.87 20.44
CA VAL A 638 80.30 -45.46 21.72
C VAL A 638 81.63 -46.16 21.52
N SER A 639 82.67 -45.71 22.22
CA SER A 639 84.02 -46.29 22.19
C SER A 639 84.30 -47.00 23.50
N ALA A 640 84.31 -48.33 23.50
CA ALA A 640 84.73 -49.11 24.66
C ALA A 640 86.24 -49.34 24.63
N ILE A 641 86.90 -49.11 25.77
CA ILE A 641 88.36 -49.21 25.92
C ILE A 641 88.65 -50.26 27.00
N LYS A 642 89.28 -51.35 26.60
CA LYS A 642 89.67 -52.44 27.47
C LYS A 642 91.03 -52.19 28.08
N VAL A 643 91.09 -52.24 29.41
CA VAL A 643 92.31 -51.95 30.18
C VAL A 643 92.56 -52.98 31.28
N ASP A 644 93.80 -53.06 31.75
CA ASP A 644 94.14 -53.78 32.98
C ASP A 644 93.58 -53.04 34.20
N ALA A 645 92.91 -53.75 35.10
CA ALA A 645 92.29 -53.17 36.29
C ALA A 645 93.28 -52.55 37.28
N MET A 646 94.55 -52.96 37.25
CA MET A 646 95.61 -52.42 38.09
C MET A 646 96.48 -51.38 37.37
N ASP A 647 96.40 -51.31 36.04
CA ASP A 647 97.10 -50.34 35.20
C ASP A 647 96.26 -49.94 33.97
N ASN A 648 95.47 -48.88 34.12
CA ASN A 648 94.58 -48.38 33.05
C ASN A 648 95.34 -47.87 31.79
N SER A 649 96.66 -47.70 31.86
CA SER A 649 97.50 -47.37 30.70
C SER A 649 97.77 -48.59 29.83
N LYS A 650 97.72 -49.80 30.40
CA LYS A 650 97.88 -51.06 29.69
C LYS A 650 96.58 -51.44 28.97
N LYS A 651 96.59 -51.31 27.64
CA LYS A 651 95.45 -51.66 26.78
C LYS A 651 95.43 -53.15 26.46
N LEU A 652 94.24 -53.73 26.39
CA LEU A 652 94.05 -55.18 26.23
C LEU A 652 93.38 -55.51 24.89
N LYS A 653 94.15 -56.12 23.99
CA LYS A 653 93.67 -56.68 22.73
C LYS A 653 92.99 -58.04 22.96
N GLY A 654 91.96 -58.33 22.17
CA GLY A 654 91.36 -59.68 22.10
C GLY A 654 90.21 -59.94 23.06
N ALA A 655 89.71 -58.93 23.78
CA ALA A 655 88.50 -59.04 24.58
C ALA A 655 87.27 -58.90 23.68
N GLU A 656 86.25 -59.73 23.86
CA GLU A 656 84.96 -59.57 23.17
C GLU A 656 84.05 -58.72 24.04
N LEU A 657 83.64 -57.56 23.50
CA LEU A 657 82.69 -56.64 24.14
C LEU A 657 81.41 -56.60 23.32
N THR A 658 80.28 -56.52 24.03
CA THR A 658 78.94 -56.35 23.44
C THR A 658 78.27 -55.12 24.01
N LEU A 659 77.66 -54.32 23.12
CA LEU A 659 76.78 -53.22 23.51
C LEU A 659 75.34 -53.73 23.60
N PHE A 660 74.72 -53.53 24.75
CA PHE A 660 73.34 -53.91 25.04
C PHE A 660 72.46 -52.68 25.19
N LYS A 661 71.18 -52.83 24.85
CA LYS A 661 70.12 -51.88 25.22
C LYS A 661 69.70 -52.09 26.67
N ALA A 662 68.97 -51.14 27.23
CA ALA A 662 68.41 -51.24 28.59
C ALA A 662 67.55 -52.50 28.84
N ASP A 663 66.90 -53.05 27.81
CA ASP A 663 66.09 -54.28 27.90
C ASP A 663 66.92 -55.59 27.88
N GLY A 664 68.25 -55.48 27.77
CA GLY A 664 69.17 -56.62 27.72
C GLY A 664 69.32 -57.25 26.32
N THR A 665 68.67 -56.72 25.30
CA THR A 665 68.90 -57.14 23.90
C THR A 665 70.18 -56.52 23.34
N VAL A 666 70.85 -57.23 22.43
CA VAL A 666 72.04 -56.72 21.75
C VAL A 666 71.64 -55.50 20.90
N ALA A 667 72.39 -54.40 21.06
CA ALA A 667 72.20 -53.21 20.25
C ALA A 667 72.57 -53.48 18.78
N VAL A 668 71.98 -52.72 17.86
CA VAL A 668 72.37 -52.72 16.45
C VAL A 668 72.98 -51.38 16.10
N ASP A 669 74.02 -51.41 15.28
CA ASP A 669 74.64 -50.19 14.76
C ASP A 669 73.72 -49.52 13.72
N LYS A 670 74.12 -48.32 13.26
CA LYS A 670 73.39 -47.56 12.25
C LYS A 670 73.16 -48.31 10.93
N ASP A 671 73.94 -49.36 10.67
CA ASP A 671 73.88 -50.18 9.45
C ASP A 671 73.09 -51.49 9.70
N GLY A 672 72.57 -51.68 10.91
CA GLY A 672 71.75 -52.82 11.31
C GLY A 672 72.54 -54.04 11.81
N ASN A 673 73.85 -53.94 11.99
CA ASN A 673 74.67 -55.06 12.46
C ASN A 673 74.66 -55.15 14.00
N PRO A 674 74.69 -56.35 14.59
CA PRO A 674 74.84 -56.52 16.03
C PRO A 674 76.12 -55.84 16.54
N CYS A 675 76.01 -55.04 17.59
CA CYS A 675 77.13 -54.35 18.23
C CYS A 675 77.94 -55.31 19.13
N VAL A 676 78.59 -56.29 18.51
CA VAL A 676 79.50 -57.26 19.14
C VAL A 676 80.84 -57.17 18.43
N GLY A 677 81.95 -57.17 19.17
CA GLY A 677 83.25 -57.31 18.53
C GLY A 677 84.43 -57.44 19.47
N ILE A 678 85.59 -57.63 18.87
CA ILE A 678 86.85 -57.91 19.55
C ILE A 678 87.70 -56.65 19.59
N THR A 679 88.29 -56.34 20.75
CA THR A 679 89.16 -55.18 20.94
C THR A 679 90.43 -55.29 20.09
N ASP A 680 90.81 -54.17 19.48
CA ASP A 680 91.96 -54.09 18.58
C ASP A 680 93.31 -54.00 19.32
N GLY A 681 94.40 -53.72 18.60
CA GLY A 681 95.75 -53.57 19.18
C GLY A 681 95.89 -52.46 20.22
N GLU A 682 95.00 -51.47 20.19
CA GLU A 682 94.93 -50.38 21.16
C GLU A 682 93.88 -50.66 22.27
N GLY A 683 93.32 -51.87 22.27
CA GLY A 683 92.29 -52.29 23.21
C GLY A 683 90.95 -51.59 23.00
N VAL A 684 90.68 -51.06 21.81
CA VAL A 684 89.47 -50.25 21.52
C VAL A 684 88.51 -51.01 20.61
N ILE A 685 87.22 -50.75 20.81
CA ILE A 685 86.16 -51.02 19.83
C ILE A 685 85.19 -49.84 19.82
N THR A 686 84.62 -49.52 18.66
CA THR A 686 83.68 -48.40 18.50
C THR A 686 82.46 -48.81 17.70
N TRP A 687 81.28 -48.43 18.19
CA TRP A 687 79.99 -48.62 17.50
C TRP A 687 79.34 -47.27 17.22
N ALA A 688 78.61 -47.18 16.12
CA ALA A 688 77.77 -46.04 15.78
C ALA A 688 76.31 -46.44 16.00
N VAL A 689 75.65 -45.88 16.99
CA VAL A 689 74.28 -46.26 17.38
C VAL A 689 73.37 -45.04 17.41
N GLU A 690 72.08 -45.25 17.19
CA GLU A 690 71.08 -44.19 17.37
C GLU A 690 70.97 -43.79 18.84
N PHE A 691 70.69 -42.52 19.08
CA PHE A 691 70.33 -42.04 20.41
C PHE A 691 69.09 -42.78 20.94
N ALA A 692 69.16 -43.29 22.17
CA ALA A 692 68.08 -44.07 22.78
C ALA A 692 67.95 -43.86 24.30
N ASP A 693 68.42 -42.73 24.84
CA ASP A 693 68.36 -42.47 26.30
C ASP A 693 66.91 -42.33 26.78
N ASP A 694 66.02 -41.77 25.96
CA ASP A 694 64.57 -41.74 26.23
C ASP A 694 63.91 -43.14 26.22
N LEU A 695 64.65 -44.17 25.79
CA LEU A 695 64.29 -45.58 25.84
C LEU A 695 65.12 -46.37 26.88
N GLY A 696 65.88 -45.67 27.74
CA GLY A 696 66.70 -46.27 28.80
C GLY A 696 68.20 -46.37 28.50
N GLY A 697 68.66 -45.96 27.31
CA GLY A 697 70.08 -45.91 26.96
C GLY A 697 70.74 -47.27 26.68
N TYR A 698 72.07 -47.28 26.74
CA TYR A 698 72.91 -48.45 26.43
C TYR A 698 73.88 -48.78 27.56
N TYR A 699 74.36 -50.03 27.62
CA TYR A 699 75.48 -50.43 28.46
C TYR A 699 76.43 -51.38 27.73
N VAL A 700 77.72 -51.29 28.04
CA VAL A 700 78.76 -52.20 27.55
C VAL A 700 78.95 -53.32 28.57
N GLN A 701 79.07 -54.55 28.09
CA GLN A 701 79.43 -55.71 28.91
C GLN A 701 80.44 -56.58 28.16
N GLU A 702 81.38 -57.17 28.89
CA GLU A 702 82.31 -58.15 28.33
C GLU A 702 81.65 -59.52 28.20
N THR A 703 81.80 -60.12 27.01
CA THR A 703 81.27 -61.45 26.68
C THR A 703 82.36 -62.51 26.56
N ALA A 704 83.62 -62.11 26.31
CA ALA A 704 84.79 -62.98 26.43
C ALA A 704 86.04 -62.22 26.87
N ALA A 705 86.75 -62.75 27.87
CA ALA A 705 87.97 -62.15 28.39
C ALA A 705 89.14 -62.23 27.39
N PRO A 706 90.04 -61.24 27.36
CA PRO A 706 91.30 -61.32 26.63
C PRO A 706 92.23 -62.37 27.26
N GLU A 707 93.18 -62.87 26.47
CA GLU A 707 94.10 -63.92 26.92
C GLU A 707 94.86 -63.50 28.20
N GLY A 708 94.81 -64.34 29.23
CA GLY A 708 95.49 -64.09 30.50
C GLY A 708 94.70 -63.27 31.53
N TYR A 709 93.42 -62.96 31.28
CA TYR A 709 92.57 -62.16 32.16
C TYR A 709 91.31 -62.91 32.62
N ARG A 710 90.70 -62.46 33.73
CA ARG A 710 89.38 -62.93 34.20
C ARG A 710 88.28 -62.07 33.58
N ILE A 711 87.21 -62.73 33.12
CA ILE A 711 86.03 -62.04 32.57
C ILE A 711 85.37 -61.13 33.60
N ASN A 712 85.00 -59.93 33.18
CA ASN A 712 84.25 -58.95 33.95
C ASN A 712 82.77 -58.93 33.52
N HIS A 713 81.88 -59.32 34.44
CA HIS A 713 80.43 -59.38 34.16
C HIS A 713 79.68 -58.07 34.47
N ASP A 714 80.36 -57.01 34.91
CA ASP A 714 79.75 -55.73 35.25
C ASP A 714 79.13 -55.05 34.01
N HIS A 715 78.07 -54.26 34.26
CA HIS A 715 77.42 -53.45 33.22
C HIS A 715 77.93 -52.01 33.29
N PHE A 716 78.60 -51.56 32.24
CA PHE A 716 79.13 -50.21 32.13
C PHE A 716 78.16 -49.33 31.34
N GLN A 717 77.40 -48.50 32.03
CA GLN A 717 76.41 -47.61 31.41
C GLN A 717 77.07 -46.60 30.46
N VAL A 718 76.45 -46.40 29.31
CA VAL A 718 76.78 -45.32 28.38
C VAL A 718 75.99 -44.09 28.83
N THR A 719 76.68 -43.04 29.24
CA THR A 719 76.05 -41.79 29.70
C THR A 719 76.50 -40.64 28.81
N LEU A 720 75.54 -39.93 28.22
CA LEU A 720 75.74 -38.71 27.46
C LEU A 720 75.63 -37.49 28.39
N SER A 721 76.43 -36.45 28.16
CA SER A 721 76.22 -35.15 28.80
C SER A 721 75.10 -34.38 28.07
N GLU A 722 74.43 -33.46 28.77
CA GLU A 722 73.35 -32.65 28.19
C GLU A 722 73.82 -31.76 27.03
N ASP A 723 75.12 -31.46 26.96
CA ASP A 723 75.79 -30.66 25.94
C ASP A 723 76.60 -31.52 24.95
N TYR A 724 76.39 -32.84 24.91
CA TYR A 724 77.16 -33.73 24.05
C TYR A 724 77.01 -33.38 22.57
N ASP A 725 78.15 -33.20 21.90
CA ASP A 725 78.24 -33.00 20.46
C ASP A 725 78.20 -34.36 19.72
N PHE A 726 77.20 -34.53 18.84
CA PHE A 726 76.99 -35.73 18.04
C PHE A 726 77.96 -35.85 16.84
N ALA A 727 79.04 -35.07 16.81
CA ALA A 727 80.10 -35.18 15.82
C ALA A 727 80.78 -36.57 15.83
N VAL A 728 81.17 -37.04 14.63
CA VAL A 728 81.73 -38.38 14.40
C VAL A 728 83.00 -38.66 15.21
N ASN A 729 83.77 -37.64 15.53
CA ASN A 729 85.03 -37.73 16.27
C ASN A 729 84.87 -37.61 17.80
N ASN A 730 83.64 -37.48 18.32
CA ASN A 730 83.38 -37.26 19.74
C ASN A 730 82.78 -38.50 20.43
N ALA A 731 83.39 -39.68 20.26
CA ALA A 731 82.82 -40.90 20.83
C ALA A 731 82.76 -40.88 22.38
N VAL A 732 81.64 -41.34 22.94
CA VAL A 732 81.48 -41.60 24.38
C VAL A 732 82.42 -42.73 24.78
N LYS A 733 83.37 -42.44 25.68
CA LYS A 733 84.38 -43.41 26.10
C LYS A 733 83.90 -44.20 27.32
N VAL A 734 83.81 -45.52 27.17
CA VAL A 734 83.48 -46.45 28.25
C VAL A 734 84.71 -47.29 28.57
N VAL A 735 85.19 -47.25 29.80
CA VAL A 735 86.37 -48.02 30.21
C VAL A 735 85.92 -49.32 30.85
N VAL A 736 86.36 -50.45 30.30
CA VAL A 736 86.06 -51.80 30.78
C VAL A 736 87.35 -52.46 31.26
N ASN A 737 87.45 -52.75 32.55
CA ASN A 737 88.68 -53.24 33.17
C ASN A 737 88.64 -54.75 33.47
N ASP A 738 89.78 -55.43 33.32
CA ASP A 738 89.92 -56.83 33.77
C ASP A 738 91.08 -57.00 34.73
N MET A 739 90.90 -57.95 35.64
CA MET A 739 91.96 -58.41 36.52
C MET A 739 92.75 -59.55 35.87
N ALA A 740 94.06 -59.39 35.76
CA ALA A 740 94.96 -60.42 35.25
C ALA A 740 94.83 -61.73 36.05
N LEU A 741 94.96 -62.87 35.37
CA LEU A 741 95.06 -64.17 36.02
C LEU A 741 96.37 -64.23 36.84
N PRO A 742 96.38 -64.91 38.00
CA PRO A 742 97.58 -65.02 38.82
C PRO A 742 98.71 -65.71 38.05
N SER A 743 99.86 -65.05 37.93
CA SER A 743 101.04 -65.63 37.29
C SER A 743 101.59 -66.79 38.12
N VAL A 744 101.61 -68.00 37.56
CA VAL A 744 102.34 -69.13 38.17
C VAL A 744 103.81 -68.98 37.77
N LYS A 745 104.69 -68.63 38.72
CA LYS A 745 106.14 -68.73 38.50
C LYS A 745 106.55 -70.20 38.52
N THR A 746 106.73 -70.84 37.37
CA THR A 746 107.49 -72.10 37.27
C THR A 746 108.98 -71.78 37.26
N GLY A 747 109.54 -71.60 38.46
CA GLY A 747 110.96 -71.45 38.71
C GLY A 747 111.35 -72.20 39.97
N ASP A 748 111.37 -73.52 39.88
CA ASP A 748 112.36 -74.43 40.48
C ASP A 748 111.89 -75.88 40.31
N THR A 749 112.83 -76.75 39.98
CA THR A 749 112.65 -78.18 39.70
C THR A 749 111.83 -78.89 40.77
N PHE A 750 110.64 -79.39 40.43
CA PHE A 750 109.91 -80.33 41.30
C PHE A 750 109.32 -81.52 40.53
N ASN A 751 109.44 -82.66 41.19
CA ASN A 751 109.49 -84.03 40.69
C ASN A 751 108.12 -84.57 40.23
N ALA A 752 108.10 -85.31 39.12
CA ALA A 752 106.91 -85.78 38.40
C ALA A 752 106.18 -86.99 39.04
N VAL A 753 105.97 -87.02 40.36
CA VAL A 753 105.31 -88.18 41.04
C VAL A 753 104.17 -87.75 42.00
N GLY A 754 103.70 -86.50 41.95
CA GLY A 754 102.85 -85.96 43.02
C GLY A 754 101.42 -85.53 42.71
N LEU A 755 100.88 -85.62 41.48
CA LEU A 755 99.57 -84.99 41.16
C LEU A 755 98.66 -85.79 40.22
N SER A 756 98.62 -87.11 40.38
CA SER A 756 97.53 -87.98 39.90
C SER A 756 96.35 -88.08 40.89
N MET A 757 96.28 -87.23 41.93
CA MET A 757 95.26 -87.31 43.01
C MET A 757 94.55 -85.98 43.34
N MET A 758 94.32 -85.10 42.36
CA MET A 758 93.39 -83.95 42.54
C MET A 758 92.38 -83.78 41.39
N PHE A 759 92.02 -84.86 40.70
CA PHE A 759 90.95 -84.85 39.69
C PHE A 759 89.74 -85.75 40.03
N VAL A 760 89.68 -86.31 41.25
CA VAL A 760 88.60 -87.26 41.63
C VAL A 760 87.73 -86.77 42.81
N GLY A 761 88.08 -85.65 43.47
CA GLY A 761 87.30 -85.12 44.61
C GLY A 761 86.07 -84.29 44.25
N GLY A 762 86.05 -83.63 43.08
CA GLY A 762 84.95 -82.73 42.69
C GLY A 762 83.80 -83.40 41.93
N LEU A 763 84.07 -84.50 41.22
CA LEU A 763 83.05 -85.17 40.40
C LEU A 763 82.05 -86.01 41.21
N ALA A 764 82.39 -86.42 42.44
CA ALA A 764 81.49 -87.23 43.27
C ALA A 764 80.35 -86.42 43.92
N VAL A 765 80.54 -85.11 44.13
CA VAL A 765 79.50 -84.23 44.72
C VAL A 765 78.50 -83.76 43.65
N ALA A 766 78.95 -83.56 42.41
CA ALA A 766 78.10 -83.16 41.29
C ALA A 766 77.14 -84.29 40.84
N VAL A 767 77.58 -85.55 40.89
CA VAL A 767 76.74 -86.70 40.51
C VAL A 767 75.69 -87.05 41.58
N PHE A 768 75.98 -86.82 42.87
CA PHE A 768 74.99 -87.01 43.94
C PHE A 768 73.86 -85.96 43.92
N LEU A 769 74.16 -84.72 43.50
CA LEU A 769 73.15 -83.66 43.38
C LEU A 769 72.31 -83.77 42.09
N PHE A 770 72.85 -84.34 41.01
CA PHE A 770 72.11 -84.54 39.76
C PHE A 770 71.07 -85.68 39.85
N LEU A 771 71.32 -86.73 40.65
CA LEU A 771 70.39 -87.86 40.80
C LEU A 771 69.22 -87.61 41.77
N LYS A 772 69.32 -86.64 42.68
CA LYS A 772 68.23 -86.32 43.63
C LYS A 772 67.12 -85.45 43.02
N LYS A 773 67.32 -84.86 41.83
CA LYS A 773 66.35 -83.95 41.19
C LYS A 773 65.34 -84.68 40.26
N ARG A 774 65.49 -85.99 40.04
CA ARG A 774 64.59 -86.79 39.17
C ARG A 774 63.47 -87.56 39.88
N GLU A 775 63.27 -87.37 41.20
CA GLU A 775 62.16 -88.02 41.93
C GLU A 775 61.13 -87.07 42.55
N LEU A 776 61.19 -85.75 42.31
CA LEU A 776 60.18 -84.81 42.79
C LEU A 776 59.81 -83.78 41.73
N VAL A 777 59.16 -84.22 40.65
CA VAL A 777 57.98 -83.61 40.01
C VAL A 777 57.40 -84.67 39.06
N LYS A 778 56.29 -85.29 39.45
CA LYS A 778 55.28 -85.82 38.51
C LYS A 778 54.12 -84.85 38.55
#